data_AF-A0A2U9IIB6-F1
#
_entry.id   AF-A0A2U9IIB6-F1
#
_cell.length_a   1.000
_cell.length_b   1.000
_cell.length_c   1.000
_cell.angle_alpha   90.00
_cell.angle_beta   90.00
_cell.angle_gamma   90.00
#
_symmetry.space_group_name_H-M   'P 1'
#
loop_
_entity.id
_entity.type
_entity.pdbx_description
1 polymer ?
#
loop_
_entity_poly.entity_id
_entity_poly.type
_entity_poly.pdbx_seq_one_letter_code
_entity_poly.pdbx_strand_id
1 'polypeptide(L)'
;MSSIIRIPEEIYEKYKDLFGEKIINDRTINVEKLIEELSLEFSEEIKSVISKRRKWLESKESVELKGSFPSWDEIFIDADGNKRTFREIVQGMIDNALEVESKLRWRLNDNVPIPNDAHPLKNPGLEITGPWYPLSRAYHQINTDVISAMEDEEDASPAWYVPYASGKTVADVWEGRKNVKLFLSGKAPNPYYEKGKTYSINKSRDKWPTVFHRLPGLHILDFDITLDGKPIPAIISSAVIYTLNNYNSLKSAGSGVYFYLPKTQTPEEALLVEKILRRIEGKLGLKIGTLKLALLYEEVNAGRYLPVILWIFRERLVKSNNGRWDYLGSLIEMWLQDKVLPDPQNITMTSPNMMAYQKYNALMMLLSGMKDGEADAAPVGGMAAVMLYPQTDPFERHKYNVKALRGIKLDKLRERLIGLIFITDKASKVTLDDIIQGKVKGKLYDMFRQSWVATKEEAYVEAGNKPLRASLEELQKLIDAPVQYVTIEGTKLPTVDSGLTPEERILFQKLGLIDEHGKITPWVISKDMIDTPEKLLYNKDLWGGKELWHALYDVPEGDITPEHVQHAFYMAANYGFQLLNGNLAAAIDDYEVKQRFMNDLATYRIFTAWLWSLMNRDATVTKDGYIKGPKLTRDGVIPANDVLKMTRGTKVRDIFEDLWKLHFEWTYEFYKEQDMRVAKRILESFGKNDKLEEIYNIISKAYSSGPFREISAKEAAQKIGKLLDATPSEIEEELINLAPRFDRSMAPVIMEILMKQFLYPKYIMNSGKILFVLSPLDPERRLKVMDSIFSFKEIIEDKVKRGELDKSVLDLYDYIYDNY
;
A
#
# COMPACT_ATOMS: atom_id res chain seq x y z
N MET A 1 -36.50 -10.91 17.10
CA MET A 1 -35.41 -10.86 18.10
C MET A 1 -34.73 -9.52 17.87
N SER A 2 -34.49 -8.72 18.90
CA SER A 2 -33.64 -7.53 18.76
C SER A 2 -32.25 -8.00 18.34
N SER A 3 -31.65 -7.39 17.34
CA SER A 3 -30.23 -7.60 17.04
C SER A 3 -29.39 -7.24 18.26
N ILE A 4 -28.25 -7.91 18.42
CA ILE A 4 -27.33 -7.63 19.53
C ILE A 4 -25.92 -7.44 18.98
N ILE A 5 -25.44 -6.21 19.04
CA ILE A 5 -24.02 -5.91 18.87
C ILE A 5 -23.25 -6.38 20.12
N ARG A 6 -22.12 -7.07 19.91
CA ARG A 6 -21.24 -7.56 20.97
C ARG A 6 -19.80 -7.16 20.71
N ILE A 7 -19.17 -6.63 21.75
CA ILE A 7 -17.76 -6.27 21.83
C ILE A 7 -17.17 -7.03 23.03
N PRO A 8 -15.99 -7.66 22.93
CA PRO A 8 -15.32 -8.29 24.08
C PRO A 8 -15.14 -7.30 25.24
N GLU A 9 -15.44 -7.74 26.46
CA GLU A 9 -15.35 -6.93 27.68
C GLU A 9 -13.95 -6.33 27.88
N GLU A 10 -12.90 -7.09 27.57
CA GLU A 10 -11.52 -6.60 27.64
C GLU A 10 -11.28 -5.39 26.72
N ILE A 11 -11.79 -5.43 25.48
CA ILE A 11 -11.68 -4.30 24.54
C ILE A 11 -12.52 -3.14 25.03
N TYR A 12 -13.74 -3.42 25.47
CA TYR A 12 -14.66 -2.39 25.96
C TYR A 12 -14.09 -1.64 27.15
N GLU A 13 -13.59 -2.33 28.16
CA GLU A 13 -13.02 -1.72 29.37
C GLU A 13 -11.70 -0.99 29.09
N LYS A 14 -10.81 -1.60 28.31
CA LYS A 14 -9.50 -1.02 27.99
C LYS A 14 -9.61 0.22 27.10
N TYR A 15 -10.61 0.26 26.22
CA TYR A 15 -10.81 1.34 25.24
C TYR A 15 -12.16 2.05 25.40
N LYS A 16 -12.72 2.09 26.61
CA LYS A 16 -14.04 2.68 26.92
C LYS A 16 -14.25 4.08 26.37
N ASP A 17 -13.18 4.87 26.31
CA ASP A 17 -13.21 6.23 25.78
C ASP A 17 -13.59 6.29 24.30
N LEU A 18 -13.34 5.23 23.53
CA LEU A 18 -13.72 5.13 22.12
C LEU A 18 -15.22 4.85 21.92
N PHE A 19 -15.90 4.35 22.95
CA PHE A 19 -17.29 3.92 22.93
C PHE A 19 -18.21 4.89 23.69
N GLY A 20 -19.49 4.55 23.79
CA GLY A 20 -20.50 5.33 24.50
C GLY A 20 -21.01 6.54 23.72
N GLU A 21 -21.69 7.43 24.45
CA GLU A 21 -22.29 8.64 23.88
C GLU A 21 -21.26 9.71 23.53
N LYS A 22 -21.37 10.28 22.33
CA LYS A 22 -20.63 11.44 21.86
C LYS A 22 -21.61 12.55 21.49
N ILE A 23 -21.26 13.80 21.81
CA ILE A 23 -22.03 14.98 21.41
C ILE A 23 -21.33 15.63 20.22
N ILE A 24 -21.96 15.63 19.06
CA ILE A 24 -21.45 16.26 17.85
C ILE A 24 -22.57 17.09 17.23
N ASN A 25 -22.29 18.36 16.95
CA ASN A 25 -23.25 19.26 16.31
C ASN A 25 -24.60 19.26 17.05
N ASP A 26 -24.52 19.37 18.38
CA ASP A 26 -25.65 19.36 19.34
C ASP A 26 -26.52 18.09 19.32
N ARG A 27 -26.01 16.98 18.76
CA ARG A 27 -26.66 15.68 18.75
C ARG A 27 -25.87 14.67 19.57
N THR A 28 -26.56 13.96 20.45
CA THR A 28 -26.01 12.81 21.19
C THR A 28 -26.14 11.56 20.34
N ILE A 29 -25.01 10.95 20.00
CA ILE A 29 -24.94 9.71 19.22
C ILE A 29 -24.14 8.69 20.03
N ASN A 30 -24.70 7.50 20.22
CA ASN A 30 -23.98 6.37 20.81
C ASN A 30 -23.21 5.61 19.71
N VAL A 31 -21.91 5.36 19.95
CA VAL A 31 -21.00 4.74 18.97
C VAL A 31 -21.48 3.34 18.59
N GLU A 32 -21.74 2.50 19.59
CA GLU A 32 -22.13 1.10 19.43
C GLU A 32 -23.46 0.97 18.68
N LYS A 33 -24.44 1.80 19.05
CA LYS A 33 -25.74 1.85 18.38
C LYS A 33 -25.63 2.26 16.92
N LEU A 34 -24.79 3.24 16.59
CA LEU A 34 -24.60 3.63 15.19
C LEU A 34 -23.89 2.53 14.39
N ILE A 35 -22.91 1.85 14.97
CA ILE A 35 -22.28 0.68 14.35
C ILE A 35 -23.32 -0.41 14.09
N GLU A 36 -24.18 -0.72 15.06
CA GLU A 36 -25.26 -1.70 14.93
C GLU A 36 -26.22 -1.33 13.79
N GLU A 37 -26.74 -0.10 13.78
CA GLU A 37 -27.68 0.38 12.76
C GLU A 37 -27.09 0.29 11.35
N LEU A 38 -25.83 0.72 11.16
CA LEU A 38 -25.15 0.63 9.87
C LEU A 38 -24.86 -0.81 9.47
N SER A 39 -24.48 -1.66 10.43
CA SER A 39 -24.19 -3.07 10.16
C SER A 39 -25.45 -3.83 9.74
N LEU A 40 -26.60 -3.55 10.36
CA LEU A 40 -27.90 -4.08 9.94
C LEU A 40 -28.29 -3.62 8.55
N GLU A 41 -28.03 -2.35 8.22
CA GLU A 41 -28.41 -1.76 6.94
C GLU A 41 -27.54 -2.27 5.78
N PHE A 42 -26.22 -2.39 5.97
CA PHE A 42 -25.28 -2.53 4.86
C PHE A 42 -24.54 -3.87 4.76
N SER A 43 -24.52 -4.73 5.80
CA SER A 43 -23.67 -5.94 5.77
C SER A 43 -24.03 -6.90 4.63
N GLU A 44 -25.32 -7.11 4.35
CA GLU A 44 -25.76 -8.00 3.27
C GLU A 44 -25.51 -7.41 1.87
N GLU A 45 -25.63 -6.08 1.71
CA GLU A 45 -25.29 -5.41 0.45
C GLU A 45 -23.77 -5.47 0.19
N ILE A 46 -22.94 -5.32 1.24
CA ILE A 46 -21.47 -5.50 1.18
C ILE A 46 -21.12 -6.92 0.70
N LYS A 47 -21.69 -7.95 1.33
CA LYS A 47 -21.47 -9.35 0.92
C LYS A 47 -21.84 -9.59 -0.54
N SER A 48 -22.96 -9.01 -0.98
CA SER A 48 -23.44 -9.13 -2.35
C SER A 48 -22.45 -8.52 -3.36
N VAL A 49 -21.92 -7.32 -3.11
CA VAL A 49 -20.95 -6.68 -4.02
C VAL A 49 -19.60 -7.40 -4.02
N ILE A 50 -19.14 -7.87 -2.86
CA ILE A 50 -17.92 -8.70 -2.74
C ILE A 50 -18.09 -10.05 -3.48
N SER A 51 -19.25 -10.68 -3.38
CA SER A 51 -19.57 -11.89 -4.14
C SER A 51 -19.59 -11.66 -5.66
N LYS A 52 -20.11 -10.50 -6.12
CA LYS A 52 -20.07 -10.13 -7.55
C LYS A 52 -18.64 -9.93 -8.04
N ARG A 53 -17.81 -9.24 -7.24
CA ARG A 53 -16.37 -9.09 -7.50
C ARG A 53 -15.69 -10.46 -7.68
N ARG A 54 -15.98 -11.40 -6.79
CA ARG A 54 -15.45 -12.77 -6.87
C ARG A 54 -15.88 -13.49 -8.15
N LYS A 55 -17.15 -13.40 -8.53
CA LYS A 55 -17.68 -13.97 -9.78
C LYS A 55 -17.01 -13.38 -11.03
N TRP A 56 -16.75 -12.07 -11.04
CA TRP A 56 -16.02 -11.42 -12.13
C TRP A 56 -14.58 -11.94 -12.25
N LEU A 57 -13.88 -12.07 -11.13
CA LEU A 57 -12.52 -12.60 -11.08
C LEU A 57 -12.42 -14.04 -11.59
N GLU A 58 -13.39 -14.88 -11.21
CA GLU A 58 -13.47 -16.29 -11.60
C GLU A 58 -14.00 -16.51 -13.04
N SER A 59 -14.52 -15.46 -13.68
CA SER A 59 -15.03 -15.55 -15.06
C SER A 59 -13.91 -15.93 -16.04
N LYS A 60 -14.21 -16.94 -16.86
CA LYS A 60 -13.35 -17.44 -17.95
C LYS A 60 -13.56 -16.69 -19.27
N GLU A 61 -14.43 -15.68 -19.27
CA GLU A 61 -14.52 -14.77 -20.41
C GLU A 61 -13.18 -14.08 -20.66
N SER A 62 -12.89 -13.81 -21.93
CA SER A 62 -11.68 -13.08 -22.34
C SER A 62 -11.64 -11.72 -21.64
N VAL A 63 -10.43 -11.25 -21.33
CA VAL A 63 -10.25 -9.96 -20.65
C VAL A 63 -10.85 -8.80 -21.44
N GLU A 64 -10.78 -8.84 -22.77
CA GLU A 64 -11.39 -7.87 -23.67
C GLU A 64 -12.92 -7.77 -23.50
N LEU A 65 -13.58 -8.85 -23.06
CA LEU A 65 -15.02 -8.87 -22.81
C LEU A 65 -15.33 -8.52 -21.36
N LYS A 66 -14.82 -9.30 -20.40
CA LYS A 66 -15.13 -9.10 -18.97
C LYS A 66 -14.56 -7.81 -18.41
N GLY A 67 -13.46 -7.31 -18.97
CA GLY A 67 -12.74 -6.11 -18.56
C GLY A 67 -13.00 -4.89 -19.44
N SER A 68 -13.94 -4.97 -20.40
CA SER A 68 -14.33 -3.85 -21.29
C SER A 68 -14.82 -2.61 -20.52
N PHE A 69 -14.80 -1.44 -21.15
CA PHE A 69 -15.56 -0.30 -20.62
C PHE A 69 -17.06 -0.63 -20.62
N PRO A 70 -17.86 -0.03 -19.70
CA PRO A 70 -19.31 -0.14 -19.72
C PRO A 70 -19.88 0.23 -21.08
N SER A 71 -21.00 -0.38 -21.45
CA SER A 71 -21.72 0.08 -22.64
C SER A 71 -22.22 1.52 -22.42
N TRP A 72 -22.30 2.31 -23.48
CA TRP A 72 -22.69 3.72 -23.38
C TRP A 72 -24.07 3.93 -22.76
N ASP A 73 -24.99 2.99 -22.98
CA ASP A 73 -26.37 3.00 -22.48
C ASP A 73 -26.52 2.34 -21.09
N GLU A 74 -25.45 1.79 -20.52
CA GLU A 74 -25.47 1.19 -19.18
C GLU A 74 -25.80 2.26 -18.13
N ILE A 75 -26.81 2.00 -17.29
CA ILE A 75 -27.34 2.97 -16.34
C ILE A 75 -26.71 2.75 -14.96
N PHE A 76 -26.20 3.83 -14.39
CA PHE A 76 -25.70 3.88 -13.01
C PHE A 76 -26.58 4.76 -12.13
N ILE A 77 -26.51 4.51 -10.83
CA ILE A 77 -27.33 5.16 -9.81
C ILE A 77 -26.40 5.79 -8.76
N ASP A 78 -26.65 7.04 -8.35
CA ASP A 78 -25.97 7.66 -7.22
C ASP A 78 -26.76 7.51 -5.91
N ALA A 79 -26.21 8.05 -4.82
CA ALA A 79 -26.84 7.97 -3.51
C ALA A 79 -28.14 8.79 -3.37
N ASP A 80 -28.46 9.67 -4.33
CA ASP A 80 -29.73 10.41 -4.40
C ASP A 80 -30.78 9.68 -5.24
N GLY A 81 -30.43 8.54 -5.86
CA GLY A 81 -31.30 7.78 -6.74
C GLY A 81 -31.36 8.32 -8.17
N ASN A 82 -30.51 9.29 -8.53
CA ASN A 82 -30.41 9.78 -9.90
C ASN A 82 -29.89 8.67 -10.80
N LYS A 83 -30.49 8.55 -12.00
CA LYS A 83 -30.09 7.59 -13.02
C LYS A 83 -29.44 8.32 -14.18
N ARG A 84 -28.26 7.87 -14.58
CA ARG A 84 -27.57 8.37 -15.77
C ARG A 84 -26.89 7.23 -16.50
N THR A 85 -26.84 7.31 -17.82
CA THR A 85 -26.07 6.35 -18.61
C THR A 85 -24.56 6.61 -18.45
N PHE A 86 -23.72 5.62 -18.76
CA PHE A 86 -22.26 5.81 -18.79
C PHE A 86 -21.89 7.02 -19.65
N ARG A 87 -22.53 7.14 -20.82
CA ARG A 87 -22.28 8.24 -21.75
C ARG A 87 -22.63 9.59 -21.17
N GLU A 88 -23.77 9.71 -20.49
CA GLU A 88 -24.19 10.95 -19.84
C GLU A 88 -23.25 11.38 -18.71
N ILE A 89 -22.74 10.42 -17.93
CA ILE A 89 -21.79 10.69 -16.86
C ILE A 89 -20.48 11.20 -17.44
N VAL A 90 -19.92 10.53 -18.45
CA VAL A 90 -18.67 10.95 -19.09
C VAL A 90 -18.85 12.30 -19.80
N GLN A 91 -19.96 12.51 -20.51
CA GLN A 91 -20.25 13.79 -21.15
C GLN A 91 -20.38 14.93 -20.11
N GLY A 92 -21.05 14.70 -18.99
CA GLY A 92 -21.18 15.71 -17.94
C GLY A 92 -19.85 16.15 -17.31
N MET A 93 -18.88 15.24 -17.26
CA MET A 93 -17.52 15.53 -16.81
C MET A 93 -16.75 16.35 -17.86
N ILE A 94 -16.89 16.00 -19.14
CA ILE A 94 -16.32 16.75 -20.27
C ILE A 94 -16.90 18.16 -20.32
N ASP A 95 -18.23 18.29 -20.23
CA ASP A 95 -18.94 19.56 -20.23
C ASP A 95 -18.45 20.48 -19.10
N ASN A 96 -18.12 19.91 -17.92
CA ASN A 96 -17.53 20.67 -16.85
C ASN A 96 -16.15 21.26 -17.21
N ALA A 97 -15.29 20.44 -17.79
CA ALA A 97 -13.93 20.83 -18.16
C ALA A 97 -13.86 21.83 -19.33
N LEU A 98 -14.82 21.74 -20.25
CA LEU A 98 -14.93 22.62 -21.41
C LEU A 98 -15.82 23.84 -21.13
N GLU A 99 -16.29 23.99 -19.88
CA GLU A 99 -17.16 25.08 -19.42
C GLU A 99 -18.44 25.21 -20.28
N VAL A 100 -18.96 24.06 -20.72
CA VAL A 100 -20.22 23.97 -21.46
C VAL A 100 -21.37 23.89 -20.47
N GLU A 101 -22.26 24.87 -20.52
CA GLU A 101 -23.49 24.85 -19.73
C GLU A 101 -24.45 23.78 -20.27
N SER A 102 -24.63 22.71 -19.52
CA SER A 102 -25.51 21.60 -19.87
C SER A 102 -26.18 21.01 -18.63
N LYS A 103 -27.30 20.30 -18.82
CA LYS A 103 -27.96 19.56 -17.73
C LYS A 103 -27.15 18.34 -17.26
N LEU A 104 -26.21 17.87 -18.09
CA LEU A 104 -25.35 16.74 -17.77
C LEU A 104 -24.17 17.18 -16.91
N ARG A 105 -23.74 18.44 -17.01
CA ARG A 105 -22.61 18.98 -16.25
C ARG A 105 -22.68 18.60 -14.77
N TRP A 106 -21.58 18.06 -14.26
CA TRP A 106 -21.38 17.79 -12.84
C TRP A 106 -19.91 18.04 -12.48
N ARG A 107 -19.65 18.39 -11.22
CA ARG A 107 -18.31 18.69 -10.72
C ARG A 107 -18.12 18.23 -9.29
N LEU A 108 -16.87 18.05 -8.89
CA LEU A 108 -16.53 17.62 -7.54
C LEU A 108 -16.77 18.76 -6.52
N ASN A 109 -17.22 18.42 -5.32
CA ASN A 109 -17.35 19.25 -4.13
C ASN A 109 -18.24 20.49 -4.32
N ASP A 110 -19.41 20.34 -4.94
CA ASP A 110 -20.37 21.43 -5.12
C ASP A 110 -21.13 21.80 -3.83
N ASN A 111 -21.54 20.79 -3.06
CA ASN A 111 -22.30 21.03 -1.83
C ASN A 111 -21.44 21.59 -0.69
N VAL A 112 -20.21 21.09 -0.55
CA VAL A 112 -19.24 21.52 0.47
C VAL A 112 -17.87 21.62 -0.21
N PRO A 113 -17.19 22.79 -0.18
CA PRO A 113 -15.90 22.95 -0.83
C PRO A 113 -14.81 22.10 -0.18
N ILE A 114 -13.69 21.93 -0.89
CA ILE A 114 -12.49 21.28 -0.34
C ILE A 114 -11.88 22.19 0.74
N PRO A 115 -11.67 21.70 1.97
CA PRO A 115 -11.01 22.47 3.03
C PRO A 115 -9.58 22.87 2.63
N ASN A 116 -9.14 24.05 3.07
CA ASN A 116 -7.85 24.61 2.65
C ASN A 116 -6.65 23.73 3.04
N ASP A 117 -6.70 23.06 4.19
CA ASP A 117 -5.64 22.17 4.68
C ASP A 117 -5.60 20.83 3.91
N ALA A 118 -6.75 20.34 3.45
CA ALA A 118 -6.87 19.13 2.64
C ALA A 118 -6.68 19.34 1.13
N HIS A 119 -6.53 20.60 0.68
CA HIS A 119 -6.55 20.93 -0.74
C HIS A 119 -5.29 20.40 -1.47
N PRO A 120 -5.44 19.59 -2.53
CA PRO A 120 -4.31 18.87 -3.13
C PRO A 120 -3.31 19.77 -3.87
N LEU A 121 -3.79 20.88 -4.44
CA LEU A 121 -2.94 21.81 -5.22
C LEU A 121 -2.32 22.95 -4.38
N LYS A 122 -3.00 23.39 -3.32
CA LYS A 122 -2.53 24.49 -2.46
C LYS A 122 -1.45 24.05 -1.47
N ASN A 123 -1.41 22.76 -1.13
CA ASN A 123 -0.47 22.19 -0.16
C ASN A 123 0.50 21.23 -0.86
N PRO A 124 1.54 21.72 -1.55
CA PRO A 124 2.50 20.86 -2.23
C PRO A 124 3.43 20.13 -1.28
N GLY A 125 3.69 18.86 -1.56
CA GLY A 125 4.67 18.07 -0.83
C GLY A 125 4.27 16.63 -0.64
N LEU A 126 5.02 15.94 0.20
CA LEU A 126 4.86 14.53 0.46
C LEU A 126 3.75 14.25 1.49
N GLU A 127 3.10 13.10 1.35
CA GLU A 127 2.24 12.48 2.34
C GLU A 127 2.97 11.27 2.93
N ILE A 128 3.11 11.24 4.26
CA ILE A 128 3.68 10.08 4.94
C ILE A 128 2.60 9.05 5.25
N THR A 129 2.89 7.77 5.11
CA THR A 129 1.94 6.69 5.43
C THR A 129 2.44 5.81 6.56
N GLY A 130 1.51 5.21 7.31
CA GLY A 130 1.78 4.13 8.25
C GLY A 130 0.97 4.24 9.54
N PRO A 131 0.96 3.19 10.37
CA PRO A 131 0.08 3.13 11.52
C PRO A 131 0.61 3.99 12.66
N TRP A 132 -0.31 4.48 13.51
CA TRP A 132 0.04 5.28 14.69
C TRP A 132 0.29 4.43 15.95
N TYR A 133 0.57 3.14 15.76
CA TYR A 133 1.04 2.22 16.80
C TYR A 133 2.42 1.63 16.45
N PRO A 134 3.38 1.60 17.39
CA PRO A 134 3.33 2.24 18.72
C PRO A 134 3.28 3.78 18.65
N LEU A 135 2.98 4.43 19.78
CA LEU A 135 2.71 5.88 19.86
C LEU A 135 3.87 6.74 19.29
N SER A 136 5.12 6.26 19.37
CA SER A 136 6.29 6.92 18.76
C SER A 136 6.18 7.13 17.24
N ARG A 137 5.43 6.26 16.53
CA ARG A 137 5.20 6.42 15.08
C ARG A 137 4.40 7.68 14.77
N ALA A 138 3.39 8.00 15.58
CA ALA A 138 2.62 9.23 15.43
C ALA A 138 3.49 10.49 15.67
N TYR A 139 4.38 10.49 16.69
CA TYR A 139 5.36 11.58 16.88
C TYR A 139 6.24 11.78 15.64
N HIS A 140 6.73 10.70 15.06
CA HIS A 140 7.56 10.76 13.87
C HIS A 140 6.81 11.35 12.68
N GLN A 141 5.62 10.82 12.36
CA GLN A 141 4.83 11.31 11.23
C GLN A 141 4.43 12.78 11.42
N ILE A 142 3.98 13.15 12.63
CA ILE A 142 3.62 14.53 12.92
C ILE A 142 4.82 15.44 12.72
N ASN A 143 5.99 15.15 13.29
CA ASN A 143 7.16 16.02 13.22
C ASN A 143 7.83 16.07 11.83
N THR A 144 7.54 15.13 10.94
CA THR A 144 8.14 15.10 9.59
C THR A 144 7.65 16.29 8.76
N ASP A 145 8.49 16.80 7.85
CA ASP A 145 8.13 17.85 6.87
C ASP A 145 7.29 17.28 5.71
N VAL A 146 6.05 16.90 6.04
CA VAL A 146 5.03 16.40 5.11
C VAL A 146 3.77 17.24 5.22
N ILE A 147 2.99 17.29 4.14
CA ILE A 147 1.73 18.04 4.11
C ILE A 147 0.55 17.22 4.66
N SER A 148 0.67 15.89 4.66
CA SER A 148 -0.37 14.96 5.06
C SER A 148 0.25 13.73 5.73
N ALA A 149 -0.48 13.18 6.69
CA ALA A 149 -0.17 11.91 7.33
C ALA A 149 -1.37 10.98 7.15
N MET A 150 -1.14 9.85 6.47
CA MET A 150 -2.13 8.81 6.29
C MET A 150 -1.96 7.77 7.41
N GLU A 151 -2.80 7.90 8.44
CA GLU A 151 -2.94 6.85 9.45
C GLU A 151 -3.72 5.68 8.83
N ASP A 152 -3.39 4.45 9.22
CA ASP A 152 -3.66 3.29 8.40
C ASP A 152 -4.20 2.08 9.17
N GLU A 153 -5.52 1.83 9.04
CA GLU A 153 -6.21 0.63 9.55
C GLU A 153 -6.40 -0.46 8.48
N GLU A 154 -5.73 -0.36 7.33
CA GLU A 154 -5.84 -1.31 6.24
C GLU A 154 -4.57 -2.18 6.14
N ASP A 155 -3.69 -1.96 5.16
CA ASP A 155 -2.57 -2.87 4.95
C ASP A 155 -1.54 -2.90 6.10
N ALA A 156 -1.43 -1.85 6.94
CA ALA A 156 -0.45 -1.80 8.02
C ALA A 156 -1.00 -2.01 9.44
N SER A 157 -2.32 -2.06 9.63
CA SER A 157 -2.95 -2.31 10.94
C SER A 157 -4.39 -2.83 10.80
N PRO A 158 -4.61 -4.00 10.16
CA PRO A 158 -5.93 -4.56 9.95
C PRO A 158 -6.62 -4.82 11.30
N ALA A 159 -7.96 -4.81 11.27
CA ALA A 159 -8.79 -5.09 12.44
C ALA A 159 -8.42 -6.45 13.09
N TRP A 160 -8.63 -6.59 14.40
CA TRP A 160 -8.56 -7.84 15.20
C TRP A 160 -7.25 -8.68 15.15
N TYR A 161 -6.25 -8.30 14.36
CA TYR A 161 -5.07 -9.11 14.13
C TYR A 161 -4.12 -9.17 15.35
N VAL A 162 -4.01 -10.37 15.95
CA VAL A 162 -3.12 -10.67 17.08
C VAL A 162 -2.34 -11.96 16.80
N PRO A 163 -1.01 -11.92 16.61
CA PRO A 163 -0.22 -13.13 16.40
C PRO A 163 -0.18 -14.04 17.63
N TYR A 164 -0.18 -15.35 17.41
CA TYR A 164 -0.03 -16.36 18.46
C TYR A 164 1.27 -16.15 19.26
N ALA A 165 1.18 -16.31 20.59
CA ALA A 165 2.31 -16.14 21.51
C ALA A 165 3.03 -14.77 21.43
N SER A 166 2.36 -13.74 20.90
CA SER A 166 2.87 -12.36 20.91
C SER A 166 2.82 -11.69 22.29
N GLY A 167 2.07 -12.26 23.23
CA GLY A 167 1.79 -11.67 24.55
C GLY A 167 0.77 -10.53 24.52
N LYS A 168 0.21 -10.21 23.34
CA LYS A 168 -0.87 -9.23 23.19
C LYS A 168 -2.21 -9.92 23.38
N THR A 169 -3.14 -9.22 24.02
CA THR A 169 -4.53 -9.68 24.20
C THR A 169 -5.50 -8.99 23.24
N VAL A 170 -5.08 -7.88 22.64
CA VAL A 170 -5.88 -7.05 21.73
C VAL A 170 -5.05 -6.60 20.55
N ALA A 171 -5.69 -6.41 19.40
CA ALA A 171 -5.04 -5.99 18.17
C ALA A 171 -4.47 -4.57 18.24
N ASP A 172 -3.37 -4.34 17.51
CA ASP A 172 -2.65 -3.06 17.50
C ASP A 172 -3.53 -1.89 17.00
N VAL A 173 -4.55 -2.17 16.18
CA VAL A 173 -5.52 -1.19 15.68
C VAL A 173 -6.22 -0.45 16.83
N TRP A 174 -6.48 -1.11 17.96
CA TRP A 174 -7.16 -0.47 19.09
C TRP A 174 -6.28 0.55 19.81
N GLU A 175 -4.98 0.24 19.97
CA GLU A 175 -4.01 1.22 20.43
C GLU A 175 -3.82 2.33 19.39
N GLY A 176 -3.83 2.02 18.10
CA GLY A 176 -3.83 3.00 17.00
C GLY A 176 -4.97 4.02 17.14
N ARG A 177 -6.22 3.54 17.24
CA ARG A 177 -7.43 4.37 17.44
C ARG A 177 -7.32 5.28 18.66
N LYS A 178 -6.81 4.75 19.77
CA LYS A 178 -6.56 5.52 21.00
C LYS A 178 -5.50 6.60 20.77
N ASN A 179 -4.39 6.25 20.12
CA ASN A 179 -3.28 7.16 19.82
C ASN A 179 -3.74 8.30 18.91
N VAL A 180 -4.52 8.00 17.88
CA VAL A 180 -5.16 8.99 16.99
C VAL A 180 -5.99 9.98 17.81
N LYS A 181 -6.92 9.49 18.63
CA LYS A 181 -7.74 10.36 19.49
C LYS A 181 -6.90 11.22 20.43
N LEU A 182 -5.88 10.63 21.03
CA LEU A 182 -4.98 11.30 21.97
C LEU A 182 -4.26 12.48 21.30
N PHE A 183 -3.70 12.27 20.11
CA PHE A 183 -3.01 13.30 19.35
C PHE A 183 -3.95 14.37 18.79
N LEU A 184 -5.07 13.96 18.19
CA LEU A 184 -6.00 14.89 17.57
C LEU A 184 -6.74 15.76 18.59
N SER A 185 -6.95 15.26 19.81
CA SER A 185 -7.50 16.06 20.92
C SER A 185 -6.47 16.94 21.64
N GLY A 186 -5.20 16.92 21.22
CA GLY A 186 -4.13 17.71 21.85
C GLY A 186 -3.69 17.21 23.23
N LYS A 187 -3.99 15.95 23.57
CA LYS A 187 -3.72 15.34 24.88
C LYS A 187 -2.50 14.41 24.89
N ALA A 188 -1.78 14.30 23.77
CA ALA A 188 -0.57 13.47 23.67
C ALA A 188 0.51 13.93 24.68
N PRO A 189 1.12 12.99 25.44
CA PRO A 189 2.10 13.33 26.47
C PRO A 189 3.37 13.92 25.85
N ASN A 190 3.70 15.16 26.18
CA ASN A 190 4.86 15.84 25.62
C ASN A 190 5.77 16.36 26.76
N PRO A 191 6.87 15.68 27.11
CA PRO A 191 7.50 14.57 26.40
C PRO A 191 6.85 13.19 26.64
N TYR A 192 7.04 12.29 25.69
CA TYR A 192 6.70 10.86 25.75
C TYR A 192 7.97 10.02 25.83
N TYR A 193 7.94 8.93 26.61
CA TYR A 193 9.07 8.04 26.80
C TYR A 193 8.71 6.62 26.35
N GLU A 194 9.52 6.05 25.47
CA GLU A 194 9.35 4.68 24.98
C GLU A 194 10.72 4.05 24.69
N LYS A 195 10.96 2.86 25.26
CA LYS A 195 12.18 2.05 25.02
C LYS A 195 13.48 2.87 25.18
N GLY A 196 13.57 3.65 26.27
CA GLY A 196 14.73 4.48 26.57
C GLY A 196 14.90 5.73 25.69
N LYS A 197 13.95 6.01 24.79
CA LYS A 197 13.95 7.21 23.94
C LYS A 197 12.88 8.20 24.38
N THR A 198 13.20 9.48 24.23
CA THR A 198 12.28 10.60 24.48
C THR A 198 11.78 11.16 23.16
N TYR A 199 10.47 11.38 23.07
CA TYR A 199 9.79 11.94 21.92
C TYR A 199 9.05 13.20 22.34
N SER A 200 9.16 14.25 21.53
CA SER A 200 8.45 15.50 21.75
C SER A 200 7.87 16.02 20.45
N ILE A 201 6.75 16.73 20.53
CA ILE A 201 6.17 17.44 19.39
C ILE A 201 6.97 18.74 19.22
N ASN A 202 7.64 18.89 18.09
CA ASN A 202 8.60 19.98 17.86
C ASN A 202 8.05 21.13 17.00
N LYS A 203 6.77 21.06 16.59
CA LYS A 203 6.09 22.12 15.84
C LYS A 203 4.68 22.37 16.34
N SER A 204 4.23 23.62 16.16
CA SER A 204 2.91 24.09 16.55
C SER A 204 1.81 23.38 15.75
N ARG A 205 0.60 23.29 16.34
CA ARG A 205 -0.52 22.50 15.80
C ARG A 205 -0.95 22.92 14.38
N ASP A 206 -0.85 24.21 14.07
CA ASP A 206 -1.15 24.77 12.73
C ASP A 206 -0.18 24.31 11.64
N LYS A 207 1.00 23.77 12.02
CA LYS A 207 2.01 23.21 11.10
C LYS A 207 2.00 21.69 11.05
N TRP A 208 1.04 21.05 11.71
CA TRP A 208 0.92 19.60 11.64
C TRP A 208 0.45 19.19 10.25
N PRO A 209 0.89 18.01 9.76
CA PRO A 209 0.32 17.48 8.54
C PRO A 209 -1.18 17.24 8.73
N THR A 210 -1.96 17.47 7.67
CA THR A 210 -3.37 17.10 7.65
C THR A 210 -3.50 15.59 7.77
N VAL A 211 -4.40 15.11 8.63
CA VAL A 211 -4.55 13.66 8.87
C VAL A 211 -5.65 13.10 7.98
N PHE A 212 -5.30 12.12 7.16
CA PHE A 212 -6.25 11.28 6.44
C PHE A 212 -6.27 9.90 7.09
N HIS A 213 -7.44 9.40 7.43
CA HIS A 213 -7.63 8.06 8.00
C HIS A 213 -7.88 7.06 6.88
N ARG A 214 -6.97 6.11 6.63
CA ARG A 214 -7.20 5.07 5.64
C ARG A 214 -8.15 4.03 6.23
N LEU A 215 -9.34 3.97 5.64
CA LEU A 215 -10.36 2.98 5.98
C LEU A 215 -9.92 1.58 5.52
N PRO A 216 -10.32 0.50 6.22
CA PRO A 216 -10.16 -0.85 5.69
C PRO A 216 -11.06 -1.05 4.46
N GLY A 217 -10.59 -1.86 3.50
CA GLY A 217 -11.37 -2.21 2.32
C GLY A 217 -12.63 -3.02 2.66
N LEU A 218 -13.64 -3.01 1.78
CA LEU A 218 -14.93 -3.70 1.97
C LEU A 218 -14.81 -5.22 2.21
N HIS A 219 -13.68 -5.81 1.83
CA HIS A 219 -13.40 -7.25 1.96
C HIS A 219 -12.84 -7.64 3.33
N ILE A 220 -12.59 -6.68 4.23
CA ILE A 220 -12.06 -6.90 5.59
C ILE A 220 -13.22 -6.89 6.59
N LEU A 221 -13.28 -7.93 7.42
CA LEU A 221 -14.22 -8.03 8.54
C LEU A 221 -13.55 -7.68 9.86
N ASP A 222 -14.32 -7.20 10.83
CA ASP A 222 -13.93 -6.93 12.20
C ASP A 222 -14.44 -8.06 13.09
N PHE A 223 -13.53 -8.91 13.61
CA PHE A 223 -13.89 -10.04 14.46
C PHE A 223 -14.02 -9.66 15.94
N ASP A 224 -13.57 -8.46 16.31
CA ASP A 224 -13.74 -7.92 17.66
C ASP A 224 -15.13 -7.28 17.86
N ILE A 225 -15.85 -6.97 16.78
CA ILE A 225 -17.21 -6.44 16.84
C ILE A 225 -18.14 -7.35 16.05
N THR A 226 -19.12 -7.94 16.73
CA THR A 226 -20.06 -8.88 16.10
C THR A 226 -21.48 -8.38 16.17
N LEU A 227 -22.27 -8.71 15.15
CA LEU A 227 -23.71 -8.53 15.09
C LEU A 227 -24.34 -9.92 14.99
N ASP A 228 -25.16 -10.29 15.98
CA ASP A 228 -25.79 -11.61 16.08
C ASP A 228 -24.76 -12.76 15.97
N GLY A 229 -23.58 -12.55 16.57
CA GLY A 229 -22.48 -13.51 16.61
C GLY A 229 -21.64 -13.58 15.33
N LYS A 230 -21.93 -12.79 14.30
CA LYS A 230 -21.14 -12.71 13.06
C LYS A 230 -20.28 -11.45 13.04
N PRO A 231 -19.02 -11.51 12.55
CA PRO A 231 -18.17 -10.33 12.42
C PRO A 231 -18.80 -9.31 11.44
N ILE A 232 -18.67 -8.02 11.74
CA ILE A 232 -19.19 -6.95 10.89
C ILE A 232 -18.13 -6.48 9.87
N PRO A 233 -18.52 -5.79 8.77
CA PRO A 233 -17.56 -5.13 7.89
C PRO A 233 -16.72 -4.07 8.62
N ALA A 234 -15.39 -4.19 8.59
CA ALA A 234 -14.48 -3.34 9.35
C ALA A 234 -14.54 -1.85 8.95
N ILE A 235 -14.98 -1.56 7.71
CA ILE A 235 -15.15 -0.18 7.24
C ILE A 235 -16.19 0.58 8.09
N ILE A 236 -17.22 -0.12 8.59
CA ILE A 236 -18.29 0.48 9.38
C ILE A 236 -17.75 0.86 10.76
N SER A 237 -17.08 -0.08 11.44
CA SER A 237 -16.49 0.21 12.76
C SER A 237 -15.43 1.31 12.66
N SER A 238 -14.54 1.23 11.68
CA SER A 238 -13.48 2.23 11.46
C SER A 238 -14.04 3.63 11.20
N ALA A 239 -14.97 3.78 10.25
CA ALA A 239 -15.56 5.07 9.89
C ALA A 239 -16.33 5.71 11.05
N VAL A 240 -17.11 4.91 11.80
CA VAL A 240 -17.88 5.41 12.95
C VAL A 240 -16.95 5.80 14.10
N ILE A 241 -16.06 4.92 14.54
CA ILE A 241 -15.17 5.17 15.68
C ILE A 241 -14.29 6.39 15.39
N TYR A 242 -13.68 6.47 14.20
CA TYR A 242 -12.84 7.61 13.83
C TYR A 242 -13.63 8.92 13.82
N THR A 243 -14.78 8.95 13.13
CA THR A 243 -15.58 10.19 13.01
C THR A 243 -16.05 10.67 14.38
N LEU A 244 -16.69 9.79 15.16
CA LEU A 244 -17.35 10.19 16.41
C LEU A 244 -16.36 10.58 17.52
N ASN A 245 -15.14 10.06 17.48
CA ASN A 245 -14.12 10.40 18.48
C ASN A 245 -13.28 11.64 18.11
N ASN A 246 -13.20 11.99 16.82
CA ASN A 246 -12.24 13.00 16.37
C ASN A 246 -12.87 14.25 15.76
N TYR A 247 -14.14 14.21 15.34
CA TYR A 247 -14.78 15.32 14.61
C TYR A 247 -14.66 16.68 15.31
N ASN A 248 -15.04 16.78 16.59
CA ASN A 248 -15.00 18.05 17.31
C ASN A 248 -13.57 18.58 17.48
N SER A 249 -12.61 17.71 17.76
CA SER A 249 -11.20 18.07 17.93
C SER A 249 -10.59 18.56 16.61
N LEU A 250 -10.85 17.86 15.51
CA LEU A 250 -10.42 18.24 14.17
C LEU A 250 -11.04 19.57 13.74
N LYS A 251 -12.36 19.72 13.92
CA LYS A 251 -13.09 20.97 13.61
C LYS A 251 -12.55 22.15 14.41
N SER A 252 -12.31 21.97 15.70
CA SER A 252 -11.76 23.04 16.57
C SER A 252 -10.33 23.42 16.18
N ALA A 253 -9.58 22.50 15.58
CA ALA A 253 -8.24 22.74 15.05
C ALA A 253 -8.25 23.30 13.61
N GLY A 254 -9.41 23.63 13.04
CA GLY A 254 -9.52 24.16 11.67
C GLY A 254 -9.43 23.10 10.56
N SER A 255 -9.51 21.82 10.90
CA SER A 255 -9.46 20.66 10.00
C SER A 255 -10.85 19.99 9.92
N GLY A 256 -10.95 18.90 9.16
CA GLY A 256 -12.13 18.05 9.07
C GLY A 256 -11.80 16.57 9.19
N VAL A 257 -12.82 15.73 9.04
CA VAL A 257 -12.69 14.27 8.99
C VAL A 257 -12.48 13.86 7.54
N TYR A 258 -11.28 13.36 7.25
CA TYR A 258 -10.85 12.98 5.91
C TYR A 258 -10.44 11.52 5.87
N PHE A 259 -10.81 10.82 4.80
CA PHE A 259 -10.53 9.40 4.63
C PHE A 259 -9.70 9.14 3.39
N TYR A 260 -8.85 8.12 3.44
CA TYR A 260 -8.38 7.40 2.26
C TYR A 260 -9.21 6.13 2.08
N LEU A 261 -9.72 5.88 0.87
CA LEU A 261 -10.49 4.68 0.54
C LEU A 261 -9.68 3.75 -0.37
N PRO A 262 -9.27 2.57 0.12
CA PRO A 262 -8.50 1.60 -0.65
C PRO A 262 -9.38 0.66 -1.48
N LYS A 263 -8.77 0.02 -2.48
CA LYS A 263 -9.22 -1.23 -3.15
C LYS A 263 -10.71 -1.27 -3.59
N THR A 264 -11.27 -0.12 -3.96
CA THR A 264 -12.61 -0.03 -4.60
C THR A 264 -12.50 -0.49 -6.04
N GLN A 265 -13.42 -1.33 -6.52
CA GLN A 265 -13.39 -1.91 -7.86
C GLN A 265 -14.59 -1.58 -8.73
N THR A 266 -15.79 -1.39 -8.16
CA THR A 266 -17.02 -1.20 -8.95
C THR A 266 -17.85 0.01 -8.48
N PRO A 267 -18.77 0.51 -9.32
CA PRO A 267 -19.70 1.57 -8.93
C PRO A 267 -20.58 1.20 -7.74
N GLU A 268 -21.01 -0.05 -7.59
CA GLU A 268 -21.83 -0.48 -6.45
C GLU A 268 -21.07 -0.43 -5.14
N GLU A 269 -19.78 -0.77 -5.15
CA GLU A 269 -18.92 -0.62 -3.98
C GLU A 269 -18.73 0.85 -3.61
N ALA A 270 -18.48 1.71 -4.60
CA ALA A 270 -18.38 3.15 -4.39
C ALA A 270 -19.69 3.73 -3.82
N LEU A 271 -20.83 3.32 -4.40
CA LEU A 271 -22.15 3.75 -3.96
C LEU A 271 -22.43 3.33 -2.52
N LEU A 272 -22.03 2.12 -2.14
CA LEU A 272 -22.21 1.62 -0.79
C LEU A 272 -21.39 2.44 0.23
N VAL A 273 -20.14 2.77 -0.09
CA VAL A 273 -19.32 3.65 0.75
C VAL A 273 -19.94 5.05 0.85
N GLU A 274 -20.43 5.61 -0.26
CA GLU A 274 -21.12 6.91 -0.26
C GLU A 274 -22.36 6.89 0.64
N LYS A 275 -23.19 5.84 0.56
CA LYS A 275 -24.36 5.66 1.44
C LYS A 275 -23.97 5.60 2.92
N ILE A 276 -22.93 4.84 3.28
CA ILE A 276 -22.43 4.75 4.66
C ILE A 276 -22.02 6.13 5.17
N LEU A 277 -21.19 6.87 4.41
CA LEU A 277 -20.70 8.18 4.82
C LEU A 277 -21.84 9.22 4.93
N ARG A 278 -22.79 9.21 3.99
CA ARG A 278 -24.00 10.05 4.07
C ARG A 278 -24.86 9.72 5.28
N ARG A 279 -24.97 8.44 5.64
CA ARG A 279 -25.72 8.02 6.83
C ARG A 279 -25.07 8.56 8.11
N ILE A 280 -23.74 8.49 8.20
CA ILE A 280 -22.98 9.09 9.31
C ILE A 280 -23.22 10.61 9.35
N GLU A 281 -23.07 11.33 8.23
CA GLU A 281 -23.34 12.78 8.16
C GLU A 281 -24.78 13.12 8.60
N GLY A 282 -25.77 12.39 8.09
CA GLY A 282 -27.18 12.60 8.43
C GLY A 282 -27.49 12.39 9.92
N LYS A 283 -26.88 11.37 10.55
CA LYS A 283 -26.99 11.14 12.00
C LYS A 283 -26.37 12.29 12.80
N LEU A 284 -25.21 12.76 12.37
CA LEU A 284 -24.51 13.91 12.97
C LEU A 284 -25.13 15.27 12.61
N GLY A 285 -26.10 15.32 11.69
CA GLY A 285 -26.72 16.58 11.24
C GLY A 285 -25.79 17.46 10.42
N LEU A 286 -24.79 16.85 9.78
CA LEU A 286 -23.82 17.53 8.92
C LEU A 286 -24.37 17.66 7.51
N LYS A 287 -23.86 18.64 6.75
CA LYS A 287 -24.15 18.74 5.32
C LYS A 287 -23.50 17.55 4.61
N ILE A 288 -24.16 17.02 3.58
CA ILE A 288 -23.58 15.98 2.74
C ILE A 288 -22.29 16.50 2.10
N GLY A 289 -21.23 15.71 2.17
CA GLY A 289 -19.89 16.10 1.70
C GLY A 289 -19.02 16.81 2.73
N THR A 290 -19.44 16.86 4.01
CA THR A 290 -18.61 17.38 5.11
C THR A 290 -17.45 16.45 5.41
N LEU A 291 -17.67 15.14 5.42
CA LEU A 291 -16.60 14.15 5.51
C LEU A 291 -15.97 14.03 4.12
N LYS A 292 -14.65 14.23 3.99
CA LYS A 292 -13.95 14.20 2.70
C LYS A 292 -13.27 12.86 2.43
N LEU A 293 -13.06 12.58 1.16
CA LEU A 293 -12.51 11.31 0.68
C LEU A 293 -11.34 11.55 -0.29
N ALA A 294 -10.28 10.77 -0.13
CA ALA A 294 -9.27 10.53 -1.13
C ALA A 294 -9.41 9.09 -1.65
N LEU A 295 -9.47 8.91 -2.97
CA LEU A 295 -9.63 7.58 -3.59
C LEU A 295 -8.28 7.00 -3.98
N LEU A 296 -7.96 5.79 -3.52
CA LEU A 296 -6.87 5.02 -4.11
C LEU A 296 -7.35 4.37 -5.40
N TYR A 297 -6.92 4.92 -6.54
CA TYR A 297 -7.17 4.30 -7.84
C TYR A 297 -6.13 3.21 -8.05
N GLU A 298 -6.23 2.11 -7.31
CA GLU A 298 -5.23 1.04 -7.28
C GLU A 298 -5.78 -0.32 -7.74
N GLU A 299 -6.94 -0.32 -8.39
CA GLU A 299 -7.57 -1.52 -8.94
C GLU A 299 -7.88 -1.31 -10.42
N VAL A 300 -7.48 -2.25 -11.29
CA VAL A 300 -7.71 -2.12 -12.73
C VAL A 300 -9.20 -2.13 -13.07
N ASN A 301 -10.00 -2.89 -12.32
CA ASN A 301 -11.45 -2.94 -12.51
C ASN A 301 -12.11 -1.60 -12.17
N ALA A 302 -11.55 -0.81 -11.25
CA ALA A 302 -12.02 0.55 -10.99
C ALA A 302 -11.77 1.47 -12.19
N GLY A 303 -10.69 1.22 -12.95
CA GLY A 303 -10.29 2.04 -14.09
C GLY A 303 -11.35 2.10 -15.18
N ARG A 304 -12.03 0.98 -15.49
CA ARG A 304 -13.14 0.96 -16.45
C ARG A 304 -14.37 1.72 -15.98
N TYR A 305 -14.49 1.93 -14.67
CA TYR A 305 -15.61 2.63 -14.05
C TYR A 305 -15.24 4.01 -13.48
N LEU A 306 -14.01 4.49 -13.71
CA LEU A 306 -13.48 5.65 -12.99
C LEU A 306 -14.39 6.89 -13.10
N PRO A 307 -14.92 7.29 -14.28
CA PRO A 307 -15.83 8.44 -14.37
C PRO A 307 -17.10 8.26 -13.52
N VAL A 308 -17.62 7.04 -13.42
CA VAL A 308 -18.81 6.71 -12.62
C VAL A 308 -18.48 6.77 -11.13
N ILE A 309 -17.34 6.22 -10.72
CA ILE A 309 -16.88 6.26 -9.32
C ILE A 309 -16.66 7.71 -8.86
N LEU A 310 -16.04 8.54 -9.70
CA LEU A 310 -15.88 9.98 -9.43
C LEU A 310 -17.24 10.69 -9.33
N TRP A 311 -18.19 10.36 -10.20
CA TRP A 311 -19.54 10.91 -10.15
C TRP A 311 -20.31 10.52 -8.88
N ILE A 312 -20.14 9.28 -8.40
CA ILE A 312 -20.74 8.81 -7.15
C ILE A 312 -20.15 9.55 -5.95
N PHE A 313 -18.83 9.71 -5.90
CA PHE A 313 -18.14 10.41 -4.80
C PHE A 313 -18.06 11.93 -4.97
N ARG A 314 -18.75 12.49 -5.96
CA ARG A 314 -18.61 13.90 -6.35
C ARG A 314 -18.81 14.88 -5.20
N GLU A 315 -19.60 14.54 -4.19
CA GLU A 315 -19.85 15.44 -3.06
C GLU A 315 -18.66 15.60 -2.10
N ARG A 316 -17.71 14.67 -2.13
CA ARG A 316 -16.66 14.58 -1.09
C ARG A 316 -15.26 14.24 -1.59
N LEU A 317 -15.09 13.83 -2.84
CA LEU A 317 -13.78 13.40 -3.35
C LEU A 317 -12.85 14.61 -3.54
N VAL A 318 -11.76 14.67 -2.79
CA VAL A 318 -10.80 15.79 -2.86
C VAL A 318 -9.60 15.49 -3.74
N LYS A 319 -9.18 14.22 -3.77
CA LYS A 319 -8.03 13.76 -4.54
C LYS A 319 -8.11 12.27 -4.85
N SER A 320 -7.37 11.81 -5.85
CA SER A 320 -7.14 10.38 -6.09
C SER A 320 -5.65 10.05 -5.92
N ASN A 321 -5.27 8.78 -5.83
CA ASN A 321 -3.87 8.35 -5.72
C ASN A 321 -3.55 7.27 -6.76
N ASN A 322 -2.33 7.31 -7.32
CA ASN A 322 -1.79 6.24 -8.13
C ASN A 322 -0.94 5.24 -7.30
N GLY A 323 -1.43 4.03 -7.08
CA GLY A 323 -0.67 2.92 -6.47
C GLY A 323 0.06 2.07 -7.52
N ARG A 324 1.24 1.54 -7.20
CA ARG A 324 1.98 0.63 -8.10
C ARG A 324 1.64 -0.84 -7.83
N TRP A 325 1.84 -1.30 -6.59
CA TRP A 325 1.78 -2.72 -6.28
C TRP A 325 0.37 -3.30 -6.32
N ASP A 326 -0.60 -2.64 -5.69
CA ASP A 326 -2.01 -3.08 -5.78
C ASP A 326 -2.54 -3.01 -7.21
N TYR A 327 -2.20 -1.95 -7.98
CA TYR A 327 -2.65 -1.83 -9.37
C TYR A 327 -2.10 -2.96 -10.26
N LEU A 328 -0.81 -3.28 -10.14
CA LEU A 328 -0.22 -4.39 -10.88
C LEU A 328 -0.72 -5.75 -10.39
N GLY A 329 -0.94 -5.92 -9.08
CA GLY A 329 -1.60 -7.11 -8.53
C GLY A 329 -3.00 -7.30 -9.12
N SER A 330 -3.79 -6.23 -9.19
CA SER A 330 -5.10 -6.18 -9.82
C SER A 330 -5.03 -6.47 -11.34
N LEU A 331 -3.99 -6.01 -12.03
CA LEU A 331 -3.76 -6.31 -13.45
C LEU A 331 -3.48 -7.81 -13.66
N ILE A 332 -2.64 -8.42 -12.81
CA ILE A 332 -2.42 -9.87 -12.81
C ILE A 332 -3.73 -10.61 -12.58
N GLU A 333 -4.55 -10.16 -11.62
CA GLU A 333 -5.85 -10.75 -11.29
C GLU A 333 -6.86 -10.65 -12.46
N MET A 334 -6.90 -9.53 -13.16
CA MET A 334 -7.74 -9.36 -14.36
C MET A 334 -7.36 -10.39 -15.45
N TRP A 335 -6.07 -10.52 -15.74
CA TRP A 335 -5.52 -11.45 -16.74
C TRP A 335 -5.41 -12.88 -16.27
N LEU A 336 -5.65 -13.16 -14.99
CA LEU A 336 -5.41 -14.44 -14.32
C LEU A 336 -5.96 -15.66 -15.07
N GLN A 337 -7.11 -15.50 -15.73
CA GLN A 337 -7.79 -16.56 -16.45
C GLN A 337 -7.32 -16.77 -17.90
N ASP A 338 -6.54 -15.83 -18.44
CA ASP A 338 -6.32 -15.66 -19.88
C ASP A 338 -4.82 -15.62 -20.24
N LYS A 339 -4.01 -14.81 -19.53
CA LYS A 339 -2.57 -14.65 -19.78
C LYS A 339 -1.76 -14.53 -18.50
N VAL A 340 -0.47 -14.85 -18.61
CA VAL A 340 0.53 -14.65 -17.56
C VAL A 340 1.34 -13.41 -17.89
N LEU A 341 1.48 -12.50 -16.92
CA LEU A 341 2.29 -11.29 -17.06
C LEU A 341 3.79 -11.59 -16.92
N PRO A 342 4.67 -10.75 -17.50
CA PRO A 342 6.10 -10.79 -17.17
C PRO A 342 6.33 -10.39 -15.71
N ASP A 343 7.59 -10.42 -15.27
CA ASP A 343 7.95 -10.03 -13.91
C ASP A 343 7.41 -8.63 -13.52
N PRO A 344 6.55 -8.54 -12.48
CA PRO A 344 5.97 -7.28 -12.05
C PRO A 344 6.98 -6.28 -11.49
N GLN A 345 8.13 -6.72 -10.98
CA GLN A 345 9.18 -5.83 -10.46
C GLN A 345 9.75 -4.92 -11.57
N ASN A 346 9.82 -5.43 -12.79
CA ASN A 346 10.29 -4.69 -13.97
C ASN A 346 9.25 -3.77 -14.60
N ILE A 347 7.96 -3.90 -14.23
CA ILE A 347 6.90 -2.99 -14.68
C ILE A 347 6.90 -1.76 -13.77
N THR A 348 7.66 -0.72 -14.16
CA THR A 348 7.81 0.53 -13.39
C THR A 348 6.77 1.57 -13.76
N MET A 349 6.69 2.67 -13.00
CA MET A 349 5.83 3.82 -13.33
C MET A 349 6.21 4.54 -14.66
N THR A 350 7.29 4.11 -15.32
CA THR A 350 7.73 4.58 -16.65
C THR A 350 7.30 3.65 -17.78
N SER A 351 6.77 2.45 -17.47
CA SER A 351 6.24 1.53 -18.49
C SER A 351 5.05 2.16 -19.21
N PRO A 352 4.81 1.86 -20.51
CA PRO A 352 3.76 2.52 -21.30
C PRO A 352 2.37 2.50 -20.65
N ASN A 353 1.97 1.35 -20.11
CA ASN A 353 0.67 1.21 -19.45
C ASN A 353 0.59 1.99 -18.13
N MET A 354 1.68 2.03 -17.35
CA MET A 354 1.74 2.81 -16.11
C MET A 354 1.79 4.32 -16.37
N MET A 355 2.35 4.76 -17.51
CA MET A 355 2.28 6.14 -17.96
C MET A 355 0.85 6.51 -18.38
N ALA A 356 0.16 5.64 -19.11
CA ALA A 356 -1.25 5.82 -19.46
C ALA A 356 -2.14 5.88 -18.20
N TYR A 357 -1.91 5.00 -17.23
CA TYR A 357 -2.60 4.96 -15.94
C TYR A 357 -2.49 6.28 -15.15
N GLN A 358 -1.29 6.85 -15.05
CA GLN A 358 -1.08 8.14 -14.37
C GLN A 358 -1.74 9.30 -15.11
N LYS A 359 -1.59 9.34 -16.44
CA LYS A 359 -2.23 10.35 -17.29
C LYS A 359 -3.75 10.26 -17.24
N TYR A 360 -4.30 9.05 -17.27
CA TYR A 360 -5.74 8.82 -17.17
C TYR A 360 -6.27 9.34 -15.84
N ASN A 361 -5.63 8.99 -14.73
CA ASN A 361 -6.02 9.50 -13.42
C ASN A 361 -5.97 11.04 -13.36
N ALA A 362 -4.88 11.65 -13.82
CA ALA A 362 -4.72 13.10 -13.84
C ALA A 362 -5.78 13.80 -14.69
N LEU A 363 -6.07 13.26 -15.88
CA LEU A 363 -7.10 13.82 -16.76
C LEU A 363 -8.49 13.68 -16.13
N MET A 364 -8.88 12.51 -15.62
CA MET A 364 -10.20 12.34 -15.01
C MET A 364 -10.41 13.26 -13.80
N MET A 365 -9.38 13.44 -12.95
CA MET A 365 -9.43 14.37 -11.83
C MET A 365 -9.52 15.83 -12.30
N LEU A 366 -8.79 16.21 -13.35
CA LEU A 366 -8.89 17.55 -13.93
C LEU A 366 -10.31 17.81 -14.48
N LEU A 367 -10.83 16.90 -15.29
CA LEU A 367 -12.12 17.11 -15.96
C LEU A 367 -13.29 17.21 -14.95
N SER A 368 -13.30 16.33 -13.94
CA SER A 368 -14.32 16.33 -12.88
C SER A 368 -14.13 17.42 -11.83
N GLY A 369 -12.88 17.80 -11.55
CA GLY A 369 -12.51 18.74 -10.49
C GLY A 369 -12.40 20.20 -10.91
N MET A 370 -12.63 20.54 -12.18
CA MET A 370 -12.53 21.93 -12.64
C MET A 370 -13.65 22.81 -12.08
N LYS A 371 -13.29 24.01 -11.60
CA LYS A 371 -14.20 25.06 -11.15
C LYS A 371 -13.68 26.42 -11.58
N ASP A 372 -14.55 27.22 -12.18
CA ASP A 372 -14.23 28.58 -12.64
C ASP A 372 -12.93 28.62 -13.48
N GLY A 373 -12.82 27.63 -14.37
CA GLY A 373 -11.67 27.36 -15.21
C GLY A 373 -10.43 26.80 -14.50
N GLU A 374 -10.36 26.74 -13.17
CA GLU A 374 -9.21 26.26 -12.39
C GLU A 374 -9.39 24.80 -11.93
N ALA A 375 -8.29 24.09 -11.68
CA ALA A 375 -8.36 22.78 -11.03
C ALA A 375 -8.59 22.95 -9.52
N ASP A 376 -9.62 22.30 -8.97
CA ASP A 376 -9.93 22.30 -7.52
C ASP A 376 -9.51 20.96 -6.87
N ALA A 377 -9.61 19.85 -7.61
CA ALA A 377 -9.18 18.52 -7.19
C ALA A 377 -8.03 18.02 -8.07
N ALA A 378 -7.23 17.07 -7.57
CA ALA A 378 -6.05 16.60 -8.29
C ALA A 378 -5.62 15.18 -7.89
N PRO A 379 -4.84 14.48 -8.73
CA PRO A 379 -4.24 13.22 -8.33
C PRO A 379 -3.02 13.43 -7.41
N VAL A 380 -2.69 12.38 -6.66
CA VAL A 380 -1.51 12.24 -5.82
C VAL A 380 -0.62 11.16 -6.44
N GLY A 381 0.68 11.43 -6.52
CA GLY A 381 1.68 10.50 -7.01
C GLY A 381 1.85 9.26 -6.12
N GLY A 382 2.63 8.30 -6.60
CA GLY A 382 2.74 6.98 -5.96
C GLY A 382 3.71 6.92 -4.80
N MET A 383 3.76 5.74 -4.16
CA MET A 383 4.64 5.49 -3.01
C MET A 383 6.13 5.51 -3.38
N ALA A 384 6.93 6.25 -2.61
CA ALA A 384 8.39 6.08 -2.54
C ALA A 384 8.75 5.40 -1.20
N ALA A 385 8.84 4.07 -1.22
CA ALA A 385 8.95 3.23 -0.02
C ALA A 385 10.38 2.96 0.48
N VAL A 386 11.42 3.50 -0.17
CA VAL A 386 12.81 3.21 0.21
C VAL A 386 13.13 3.74 1.60
N MET A 387 13.74 2.89 2.42
CA MET A 387 14.34 3.25 3.70
C MET A 387 15.85 3.41 3.54
N LEU A 388 16.40 4.48 4.11
CA LEU A 388 17.85 4.65 4.17
C LEU A 388 18.46 3.65 5.16
N TYR A 389 19.60 3.08 4.79
CA TYR A 389 20.36 2.24 5.70
C TYR A 389 21.05 3.12 6.77
N PRO A 390 21.02 2.71 8.05
CA PRO A 390 21.75 3.42 9.10
C PRO A 390 23.27 3.26 8.91
N GLN A 391 24.03 4.20 9.48
CA GLN A 391 25.50 4.14 9.49
C GLN A 391 26.03 2.89 10.21
N THR A 392 25.25 2.35 11.14
CA THR A 392 25.57 1.13 11.90
C THR A 392 25.20 -0.16 11.15
N ASP A 393 24.80 -0.10 9.88
CA ASP A 393 24.51 -1.30 9.09
C ASP A 393 25.79 -2.16 8.97
N PRO A 394 25.75 -3.45 9.38
CA PRO A 394 26.94 -4.31 9.46
C PRO A 394 27.56 -4.65 8.10
N PHE A 395 26.83 -4.40 7.00
CA PHE A 395 27.29 -4.62 5.63
C PHE A 395 27.58 -3.29 4.91
N GLU A 396 27.60 -2.17 5.67
CA GLU A 396 27.88 -0.83 5.17
C GLU A 396 27.01 -0.42 3.97
N ARG A 397 25.76 -0.91 3.95
CA ARG A 397 24.83 -0.67 2.82
C ARG A 397 24.31 0.77 2.74
N HIS A 398 24.63 1.61 3.73
CA HIS A 398 24.41 3.07 3.68
C HIS A 398 25.09 3.73 2.47
N LYS A 399 26.09 3.07 1.86
CA LYS A 399 26.65 3.45 0.56
C LYS A 399 25.63 3.53 -0.58
N TYR A 400 24.50 2.82 -0.49
CA TYR A 400 23.42 2.88 -1.48
C TYR A 400 22.43 4.02 -1.25
N ASN A 401 22.53 4.77 -0.14
CA ASN A 401 21.60 5.85 0.20
C ASN A 401 21.59 6.98 -0.84
N VAL A 402 22.72 7.28 -1.49
CA VAL A 402 22.78 8.31 -2.55
C VAL A 402 21.89 7.94 -3.73
N LYS A 403 21.87 6.66 -4.13
CA LYS A 403 20.97 6.14 -5.19
C LYS A 403 19.51 6.30 -4.79
N ALA A 404 19.17 6.01 -3.53
CA ALA A 404 17.81 6.17 -3.01
C ALA A 404 17.34 7.64 -3.06
N LEU A 405 18.16 8.56 -2.56
CA LEU A 405 17.86 9.99 -2.56
C LEU A 405 17.72 10.56 -3.98
N ARG A 406 18.58 10.12 -4.91
CA ARG A 406 18.47 10.50 -6.33
C ARG A 406 17.17 9.96 -6.93
N GLY A 407 16.84 8.70 -6.66
CA GLY A 407 15.65 8.01 -7.15
C GLY A 407 14.36 8.75 -6.80
N ILE A 408 14.14 9.07 -5.51
CA ILE A 408 12.92 9.80 -5.10
C ILE A 408 12.80 11.16 -5.79
N LYS A 409 13.89 11.95 -5.89
CA LYS A 409 13.84 13.26 -6.57
C LYS A 409 13.39 13.10 -8.03
N LEU A 410 13.94 12.11 -8.74
CA LEU A 410 13.59 11.86 -10.15
C LEU A 410 12.17 11.36 -10.30
N ASP A 411 11.72 10.44 -9.44
CA ASP A 411 10.36 9.92 -9.48
C ASP A 411 9.34 11.02 -9.23
N LYS A 412 9.57 11.87 -8.23
CA LYS A 412 8.65 12.98 -7.93
C LYS A 412 8.71 14.07 -9.00
N LEU A 413 9.86 14.33 -9.61
CA LEU A 413 9.96 15.21 -10.79
C LEU A 413 9.21 14.64 -12.00
N ARG A 414 9.32 13.34 -12.26
CA ARG A 414 8.58 12.67 -13.34
C ARG A 414 7.07 12.80 -13.13
N GLU A 415 6.56 12.48 -11.93
CA GLU A 415 5.14 12.66 -11.57
C GLU A 415 4.69 14.10 -11.80
N ARG A 416 5.49 15.06 -11.31
CA ARG A 416 5.27 16.49 -11.46
C ARG A 416 5.07 16.90 -12.93
N LEU A 417 5.98 16.47 -13.81
CA LEU A 417 5.94 16.83 -15.23
C LEU A 417 4.79 16.14 -15.98
N ILE A 418 4.44 14.90 -15.62
CA ILE A 418 3.26 14.20 -16.18
C ILE A 418 1.97 15.00 -15.91
N GLY A 419 1.91 15.70 -14.77
CA GLY A 419 0.76 16.49 -14.34
C GLY A 419 0.63 17.86 -14.98
N LEU A 420 1.59 18.28 -15.81
CA LEU A 420 1.50 19.53 -16.58
C LEU A 420 0.62 19.28 -17.80
N ILE A 421 -0.65 19.67 -17.72
CA ILE A 421 -1.65 19.47 -18.78
C ILE A 421 -1.99 20.83 -19.39
N PHE A 422 -1.80 21.00 -20.70
CA PHE A 422 -2.10 22.24 -21.40
C PHE A 422 -3.31 22.06 -22.32
N ILE A 423 -4.45 22.65 -21.95
CA ILE A 423 -5.68 22.62 -22.75
C ILE A 423 -5.71 23.83 -23.71
N THR A 424 -5.91 23.57 -25.00
CA THR A 424 -5.91 24.60 -26.06
C THR A 424 -6.94 24.32 -27.16
N ASP A 425 -7.15 25.25 -28.09
CA ASP A 425 -8.06 25.03 -29.24
C ASP A 425 -7.39 24.26 -30.38
N LYS A 426 -6.05 24.28 -30.47
CA LYS A 426 -5.28 23.57 -31.52
C LYS A 426 -4.04 22.90 -30.93
N ALA A 427 -3.94 21.59 -31.11
CA ALA A 427 -2.77 20.84 -30.67
C ALA A 427 -1.53 21.27 -31.47
N SER A 428 -0.48 21.66 -30.77
CA SER A 428 0.85 21.94 -31.32
C SER A 428 1.89 21.59 -30.28
N LYS A 429 3.12 21.28 -30.70
CA LYS A 429 4.23 21.10 -29.75
C LYS A 429 4.57 22.45 -29.14
N VAL A 430 4.54 22.53 -27.81
CA VAL A 430 4.84 23.74 -27.04
C VAL A 430 5.72 23.37 -25.85
N THR A 431 6.58 24.30 -25.45
CA THR A 431 7.36 24.15 -24.21
C THR A 431 6.66 24.82 -23.03
N LEU A 432 7.00 24.43 -21.81
CA LEU A 432 6.54 25.12 -20.60
C LEU A 432 6.92 26.62 -20.62
N ASP A 433 8.13 26.94 -21.08
CA ASP A 433 8.62 28.32 -21.20
C ASP A 433 7.73 29.15 -22.16
N ASP A 434 7.28 28.56 -23.27
CA ASP A 434 6.40 29.26 -24.22
C ASP A 434 5.02 29.58 -23.63
N ILE A 435 4.50 28.67 -22.79
CA ILE A 435 3.23 28.85 -22.10
C ILE A 435 3.35 29.93 -21.03
N ILE A 436 4.38 29.88 -20.17
CA ILE A 436 4.61 30.88 -19.12
C ILE A 436 4.82 32.28 -19.72
N GLN A 437 5.50 32.37 -20.86
CA GLN A 437 5.72 33.64 -21.58
C GLN A 437 4.51 34.13 -22.38
N GLY A 438 3.39 33.38 -22.40
CA GLY A 438 2.18 33.76 -23.11
C GLY A 438 2.30 33.74 -24.64
N LYS A 439 3.27 33.00 -25.20
CA LYS A 439 3.45 32.88 -26.65
C LYS A 439 2.37 32.03 -27.32
N VAL A 440 1.68 31.20 -26.54
CA VAL A 440 0.64 30.28 -27.01
C VAL A 440 -0.66 30.50 -26.23
N LYS A 441 -1.80 30.30 -26.88
CA LYS A 441 -3.12 30.43 -26.26
C LYS A 441 -3.59 29.10 -25.70
N GLY A 442 -4.07 29.10 -24.47
CA GLY A 442 -4.59 27.93 -23.76
C GLY A 442 -4.44 28.10 -22.26
N LYS A 443 -4.71 27.03 -21.51
CA LYS A 443 -4.59 27.01 -20.05
C LYS A 443 -3.76 25.83 -19.59
N LEU A 444 -2.78 26.10 -18.72
CA LEU A 444 -1.93 25.10 -18.10
C LEU A 444 -2.52 24.72 -16.74
N TYR A 445 -2.60 23.42 -16.50
CA TYR A 445 -2.97 22.81 -15.24
C TYR A 445 -1.80 22.02 -14.69
N ASP A 446 -1.75 21.95 -13.37
CA ASP A 446 -0.56 21.53 -12.65
C ASP A 446 -0.91 20.48 -11.59
N MET A 447 -1.18 19.26 -12.05
CA MET A 447 -2.03 18.31 -11.33
C MET A 447 -1.31 17.51 -10.22
N PHE A 448 -0.05 17.10 -10.41
CA PHE A 448 0.69 16.30 -9.41
C PHE A 448 1.54 17.20 -8.49
N ARG A 449 0.91 17.88 -7.52
CA ARG A 449 1.62 18.66 -6.47
C ARG A 449 1.88 17.86 -5.18
N GLN A 450 1.26 16.68 -5.04
CA GLN A 450 1.39 15.80 -3.88
C GLN A 450 1.82 14.39 -4.28
N SER A 451 2.53 13.68 -3.39
CA SER A 451 2.97 12.30 -3.62
C SER A 451 3.31 11.59 -2.30
N TRP A 452 3.52 10.28 -2.31
CA TRP A 452 3.69 9.48 -1.08
C TRP A 452 5.14 9.16 -0.71
N VAL A 453 5.39 9.01 0.60
CA VAL A 453 6.64 8.55 1.21
C VAL A 453 6.37 7.63 2.41
N ALA A 454 7.25 6.65 2.67
CA ALA A 454 7.10 5.71 3.80
C ALA A 454 8.13 5.94 4.93
N THR A 455 8.91 7.01 4.86
CA THR A 455 10.01 7.26 5.80
C THR A 455 10.03 8.70 6.31
N LYS A 456 10.54 8.86 7.52
CA LYS A 456 10.71 10.14 8.23
C LYS A 456 12.09 10.77 8.02
N GLU A 457 12.99 10.10 7.31
CA GLU A 457 14.38 10.55 7.16
C GLU A 457 14.43 11.87 6.40
N GLU A 458 14.94 12.91 7.06
CA GLU A 458 14.87 14.31 6.61
C GLU A 458 15.42 14.50 5.20
N ALA A 459 16.62 13.97 4.91
CA ALA A 459 17.24 14.07 3.59
C ALA A 459 16.39 13.43 2.48
N TYR A 460 15.67 12.35 2.78
CA TYR A 460 14.83 11.65 1.80
C TYR A 460 13.53 12.41 1.54
N VAL A 461 12.93 12.93 2.61
CA VAL A 461 11.74 13.79 2.54
C VAL A 461 12.04 15.09 1.79
N GLU A 462 13.16 15.74 2.08
CA GLU A 462 13.63 16.94 1.39
C GLU A 462 13.81 16.69 -0.12
N ALA A 463 14.51 15.60 -0.48
CA ALA A 463 14.76 15.24 -1.87
C ALA A 463 13.47 15.04 -2.68
N GLY A 464 12.44 14.43 -2.07
CA GLY A 464 11.13 14.26 -2.71
C GLY A 464 10.25 15.51 -2.72
N ASN A 465 10.31 16.35 -1.68
CA ASN A 465 9.55 17.60 -1.59
C ASN A 465 10.03 18.64 -2.61
N LYS A 466 11.34 18.68 -2.91
CA LYS A 466 11.96 19.69 -3.79
C LYS A 466 11.24 19.85 -5.15
N PRO A 467 11.03 18.81 -5.97
CA PRO A 467 10.29 18.96 -7.23
C PRO A 467 8.80 19.25 -7.06
N LEU A 468 8.16 18.76 -5.99
CA LEU A 468 6.74 18.97 -5.73
C LEU A 468 6.41 20.40 -5.32
N ARG A 469 7.33 21.06 -4.60
CA ARG A 469 7.16 22.42 -4.08
C ARG A 469 7.68 23.51 -5.02
N ALA A 470 8.60 23.18 -5.93
CA ALA A 470 9.15 24.11 -6.92
C ALA A 470 8.05 24.86 -7.69
N SER A 471 8.31 26.14 -7.99
CA SER A 471 7.47 26.91 -8.91
C SER A 471 7.64 26.39 -10.35
N LEU A 472 6.72 26.75 -11.25
CA LEU A 472 6.82 26.33 -12.65
C LEU A 472 8.12 26.84 -13.32
N GLU A 473 8.55 28.05 -12.98
CA GLU A 473 9.78 28.69 -13.45
C GLU A 473 11.07 28.02 -12.91
N GLU A 474 10.96 27.28 -11.81
CA GLU A 474 12.08 26.58 -11.19
C GLU A 474 12.25 25.15 -11.70
N LEU A 475 11.18 24.52 -12.24
CA LEU A 475 11.24 23.13 -12.72
C LEU A 475 12.32 22.93 -13.79
N GLN A 476 12.42 23.85 -14.76
CA GLN A 476 13.45 23.77 -15.80
C GLN A 476 14.86 23.90 -15.20
N LYS A 477 15.04 24.74 -14.17
CA LYS A 477 16.33 24.89 -13.47
C LYS A 477 16.74 23.60 -12.75
N LEU A 478 15.79 22.83 -12.22
CA LEU A 478 16.08 21.52 -11.62
C LEU A 478 16.60 20.52 -12.65
N ILE A 479 16.15 20.60 -13.91
CA ILE A 479 16.60 19.74 -15.02
C ILE A 479 17.97 20.17 -15.54
N ASP A 480 18.19 21.48 -15.66
CA ASP A 480 19.39 22.07 -16.27
C ASP A 480 20.54 22.30 -15.28
N ALA A 481 20.34 22.01 -14.00
CA ALA A 481 21.39 22.13 -12.98
C ALA A 481 22.64 21.31 -13.37
N PRO A 482 23.86 21.80 -13.10
CA PRO A 482 25.09 21.07 -13.41
C PRO A 482 25.09 19.68 -12.77
N VAL A 483 25.52 18.67 -13.53
CA VAL A 483 25.64 17.30 -13.02
C VAL A 483 26.91 17.18 -12.21
N GLN A 484 26.77 16.80 -10.94
CA GLN A 484 27.86 16.57 -10.00
C GLN A 484 27.88 15.10 -9.61
N TYR A 485 29.07 14.55 -9.39
CA TYR A 485 29.24 13.13 -9.08
C TYR A 485 29.94 12.93 -7.75
N VAL A 486 29.52 11.90 -7.03
CA VAL A 486 30.26 11.32 -5.90
C VAL A 486 30.75 9.93 -6.30
N THR A 487 31.95 9.55 -5.85
CA THR A 487 32.48 8.20 -6.09
C THR A 487 32.27 7.36 -4.84
N ILE A 488 31.53 6.26 -4.99
CA ILE A 488 31.26 5.30 -3.93
C ILE A 488 31.75 3.94 -4.43
N GLU A 489 32.75 3.38 -3.74
CA GLU A 489 33.38 2.10 -4.10
C GLU A 489 33.79 2.01 -5.59
N GLY A 490 34.38 3.07 -6.13
CA GLY A 490 34.80 3.14 -7.54
C GLY A 490 33.66 3.37 -8.55
N THR A 491 32.40 3.40 -8.11
CA THR A 491 31.24 3.74 -8.95
C THR A 491 30.94 5.23 -8.84
N LYS A 492 30.89 5.94 -9.97
CA LYS A 492 30.44 7.34 -10.02
C LYS A 492 28.92 7.40 -10.00
N LEU A 493 28.35 8.05 -9.00
CA LEU A 493 26.91 8.26 -8.86
C LEU A 493 26.59 9.76 -8.87
N PRO A 494 25.52 10.18 -9.57
CA PRO A 494 25.10 11.58 -9.54
C PRO A 494 24.61 11.97 -8.14
N THR A 495 24.93 13.18 -7.70
CA THR A 495 24.43 13.72 -6.43
C THR A 495 22.95 14.08 -6.53
N VAL A 496 22.28 14.19 -5.39
CA VAL A 496 20.85 14.52 -5.32
C VAL A 496 20.54 15.87 -5.97
N ASP A 497 21.41 16.88 -5.81
CA ASP A 497 21.20 18.22 -6.34
C ASP A 497 21.48 18.38 -7.83
N SER A 498 22.07 17.36 -8.46
CA SER A 498 22.35 17.36 -9.89
C SER A 498 21.08 17.55 -10.73
N GLY A 499 21.24 18.18 -11.90
CA GLY A 499 20.28 18.11 -13.00
C GLY A 499 20.22 16.72 -13.60
N LEU A 500 19.52 16.55 -14.73
CA LEU A 500 19.44 15.24 -15.38
C LEU A 500 20.80 14.84 -15.98
N THR A 501 21.26 13.62 -15.70
CA THR A 501 22.38 13.02 -16.43
C THR A 501 22.01 12.80 -17.90
N PRO A 502 22.97 12.54 -18.80
CA PRO A 502 22.67 12.21 -20.20
C PRO A 502 21.67 11.05 -20.33
N GLU A 503 21.81 9.99 -19.53
CA GLU A 503 20.94 8.81 -19.56
C GLU A 503 19.54 9.13 -19.04
N GLU A 504 19.45 9.88 -17.93
CA GLU A 504 18.17 10.34 -17.38
C GLU A 504 17.45 11.29 -18.34
N ARG A 505 18.19 12.14 -19.06
CA ARG A 505 17.64 13.04 -20.09
C ARG A 505 17.04 12.24 -21.25
N ILE A 506 17.74 11.22 -21.75
CA ILE A 506 17.21 10.31 -22.78
C ILE A 506 15.92 9.63 -22.30
N LEU A 507 15.88 9.19 -21.05
CA LEU A 507 14.67 8.60 -20.47
C LEU A 507 13.51 9.60 -20.44
N PHE A 508 13.74 10.83 -19.95
CA PHE A 508 12.69 11.86 -19.88
C PHE A 508 12.20 12.28 -21.28
N GLN A 509 13.09 12.29 -22.28
CA GLN A 509 12.74 12.50 -23.69
C GLN A 509 11.86 11.38 -24.23
N LYS A 510 12.23 10.11 -23.98
CA LYS A 510 11.44 8.94 -24.37
C LYS A 510 10.05 8.94 -23.74
N LEU A 511 9.93 9.45 -22.52
CA LEU A 511 8.66 9.60 -21.81
C LEU A 511 7.83 10.81 -22.28
N GLY A 512 8.38 11.65 -23.16
CA GLY A 512 7.72 12.85 -23.66
C GLY A 512 7.56 13.96 -22.62
N LEU A 513 8.45 14.00 -21.61
CA LEU A 513 8.43 15.00 -20.54
C LEU A 513 9.30 16.22 -20.86
N ILE A 514 10.30 16.02 -21.72
CA ILE A 514 11.16 17.06 -22.27
C ILE A 514 11.42 16.80 -23.76
N ASP A 515 11.76 17.84 -24.51
CA ASP A 515 12.13 17.75 -25.93
C ASP A 515 13.61 17.39 -26.16
N GLU A 516 14.03 17.32 -27.43
CA GLU A 516 15.41 17.05 -27.84
C GLU A 516 16.43 18.07 -27.30
N HIS A 517 15.99 19.29 -26.97
CA HIS A 517 16.80 20.35 -26.39
C HIS A 517 16.75 20.37 -24.86
N GLY A 518 15.98 19.47 -24.25
CA GLY A 518 15.85 19.35 -22.81
C GLY A 518 14.83 20.28 -22.18
N LYS A 519 13.96 20.90 -22.97
CA LYS A 519 12.90 21.79 -22.49
C LYS A 519 11.67 21.00 -22.10
N ILE A 520 11.07 21.34 -20.96
CA ILE A 520 9.85 20.69 -20.48
C ILE A 520 8.72 20.82 -21.50
N THR A 521 8.06 19.70 -21.79
CA THR A 521 6.94 19.60 -22.72
C THR A 521 5.67 19.17 -21.98
N PRO A 522 4.77 20.10 -21.62
CA PRO A 522 3.46 19.76 -21.05
C PRO A 522 2.65 18.86 -21.98
N TRP A 523 1.75 18.06 -21.40
CA TRP A 523 0.81 17.24 -22.15
C TRP A 523 -0.27 18.12 -22.79
N VAL A 524 -0.13 18.36 -24.10
CA VAL A 524 -1.05 19.21 -24.87
C VAL A 524 -2.30 18.41 -25.24
N ILE A 525 -3.47 18.93 -24.86
CA ILE A 525 -4.78 18.37 -25.18
C ILE A 525 -5.59 19.47 -25.87
N SER A 526 -5.97 19.29 -27.13
CA SER A 526 -6.92 20.22 -27.74
C SER A 526 -8.35 19.87 -27.35
N LYS A 527 -9.23 20.86 -27.25
CA LYS A 527 -10.63 20.66 -26.82
C LYS A 527 -11.35 19.62 -27.69
N ASP A 528 -11.08 19.60 -28.99
CA ASP A 528 -11.66 18.63 -29.93
C ASP A 528 -11.19 17.19 -29.70
N MET A 529 -10.12 16.94 -28.94
CA MET A 529 -9.67 15.59 -28.59
C MET A 529 -10.54 14.95 -27.51
N ILE A 530 -11.29 15.75 -26.75
CA ILE A 530 -12.01 15.31 -25.55
C ILE A 530 -13.48 15.76 -25.49
N ASP A 531 -13.97 16.49 -26.51
CA ASP A 531 -15.33 17.07 -26.53
C ASP A 531 -16.47 16.04 -26.56
N THR A 532 -16.19 14.77 -26.87
CA THR A 532 -17.13 13.66 -26.71
C THR A 532 -16.51 12.46 -25.97
N PRO A 533 -17.34 11.64 -25.29
CA PRO A 533 -16.90 10.42 -24.63
C PRO A 533 -16.09 9.48 -25.53
N GLU A 534 -16.49 9.33 -26.79
CA GLU A 534 -15.81 8.45 -27.76
C GLU A 534 -14.40 8.96 -28.06
N LYS A 535 -14.22 10.27 -28.24
CA LYS A 535 -12.89 10.83 -28.45
C LYS A 535 -12.05 10.72 -27.18
N LEU A 536 -12.63 10.97 -26.01
CA LEU A 536 -11.90 10.84 -24.75
C LEU A 536 -11.35 9.42 -24.54
N LEU A 537 -12.10 8.36 -24.87
CA LEU A 537 -11.66 6.98 -24.63
C LEU A 537 -10.91 6.34 -25.81
N TYR A 538 -11.23 6.70 -27.05
CA TYR A 538 -10.71 6.03 -28.25
C TYR A 538 -9.69 6.86 -29.06
N ASN A 539 -9.39 8.09 -28.64
CA ASN A 539 -8.37 8.90 -29.31
C ASN A 539 -6.95 8.36 -29.06
N LYS A 540 -6.32 7.87 -30.13
CA LYS A 540 -4.98 7.27 -30.09
C LYS A 540 -3.87 8.28 -29.80
N ASP A 541 -4.02 9.52 -30.25
CA ASP A 541 -3.03 10.57 -29.99
C ASP A 541 -3.03 10.96 -28.50
N LEU A 542 -4.18 10.84 -27.83
CA LEU A 542 -4.31 11.09 -26.40
C LEU A 542 -3.60 10.01 -25.56
N TRP A 543 -3.73 8.74 -25.98
CA TRP A 543 -3.29 7.58 -25.20
C TRP A 543 -2.08 6.84 -25.78
N GLY A 544 -1.17 7.57 -26.44
CA GLY A 544 0.15 7.04 -26.81
C GLY A 544 0.12 6.00 -27.96
N GLY A 545 -0.74 6.23 -28.95
CA GLY A 545 -0.88 5.40 -30.15
C GLY A 545 -1.91 4.27 -30.04
N LYS A 546 -2.60 4.15 -28.90
CA LYS A 546 -3.60 3.12 -28.62
C LYS A 546 -4.91 3.74 -28.15
N GLU A 547 -6.01 3.00 -28.20
CA GLU A 547 -7.21 3.38 -27.46
C GLU A 547 -6.96 3.19 -25.96
N LEU A 548 -7.67 3.93 -25.09
CA LEU A 548 -7.39 3.96 -23.66
C LEU A 548 -7.38 2.56 -23.03
N TRP A 549 -8.31 1.69 -23.42
CA TRP A 549 -8.39 0.32 -22.88
C TRP A 549 -7.08 -0.44 -23.12
N HIS A 550 -6.58 -0.42 -24.35
CA HIS A 550 -5.30 -1.05 -24.71
C HIS A 550 -4.09 -0.34 -24.10
N ALA A 551 -4.17 0.97 -23.95
CA ALA A 551 -3.13 1.73 -23.26
C ALA A 551 -3.02 1.34 -21.78
N LEU A 552 -4.13 1.06 -21.10
CA LEU A 552 -4.16 0.70 -19.68
C LEU A 552 -3.87 -0.78 -19.42
N TYR A 553 -4.48 -1.68 -20.21
CA TYR A 553 -4.65 -3.08 -19.81
C TYR A 553 -3.90 -4.09 -20.67
N ASP A 554 -3.32 -3.70 -21.81
CA ASP A 554 -2.48 -4.62 -22.57
C ASP A 554 -1.35 -5.16 -21.67
N VAL A 555 -1.10 -6.47 -21.76
CA VAL A 555 0.00 -7.12 -21.05
C VAL A 555 1.32 -6.48 -21.49
N PRO A 556 2.12 -5.90 -20.57
CA PRO A 556 3.40 -5.32 -20.92
C PRO A 556 4.36 -6.36 -21.50
N GLU A 557 5.25 -5.92 -22.39
CA GLU A 557 6.38 -6.74 -22.82
C GLU A 557 7.38 -6.93 -21.67
N GLY A 558 7.96 -8.12 -21.59
CA GLY A 558 8.96 -8.44 -20.58
C GLY A 558 9.25 -9.93 -20.53
N ASP A 559 10.08 -10.31 -19.57
CA ASP A 559 10.55 -11.68 -19.41
C ASP A 559 10.07 -12.30 -18.10
N ILE A 560 9.91 -13.62 -18.13
CA ILE A 560 9.89 -14.49 -16.96
C ILE A 560 11.27 -15.15 -16.90
N THR A 561 12.05 -14.89 -15.86
CA THR A 561 13.39 -15.47 -15.67
C THR A 561 13.45 -16.28 -14.38
N PRO A 562 14.33 -17.30 -14.28
CA PRO A 562 14.55 -18.04 -13.03
C PRO A 562 14.84 -17.11 -11.84
N GLU A 563 15.68 -16.09 -12.05
CA GLU A 563 16.08 -15.14 -11.02
C GLU A 563 14.91 -14.30 -10.51
N HIS A 564 14.07 -13.75 -11.39
CA HIS A 564 12.92 -12.94 -10.96
C HIS A 564 11.85 -13.81 -10.27
N VAL A 565 11.69 -15.08 -10.70
CA VAL A 565 10.82 -16.02 -9.97
C VAL A 565 11.37 -16.27 -8.56
N GLN A 566 12.69 -16.44 -8.42
CA GLN A 566 13.34 -16.58 -7.11
C GLN A 566 13.21 -15.31 -6.25
N HIS A 567 13.32 -14.12 -6.85
CA HIS A 567 13.12 -12.84 -6.18
C HIS A 567 11.67 -12.65 -5.69
N ALA A 568 10.69 -12.93 -6.54
CA ALA A 568 9.29 -12.87 -6.14
C ALA A 568 8.99 -13.82 -4.97
N PHE A 569 9.52 -15.04 -5.01
CA PHE A 569 9.37 -15.99 -3.91
C PHE A 569 10.05 -15.49 -2.64
N TYR A 570 11.25 -14.91 -2.76
CA TYR A 570 11.95 -14.27 -1.65
C TYR A 570 11.11 -13.15 -1.01
N MET A 571 10.53 -12.25 -1.80
CA MET A 571 9.75 -11.14 -1.30
C MET A 571 8.45 -11.61 -0.63
N ALA A 572 7.75 -12.58 -1.24
CA ALA A 572 6.54 -13.17 -0.66
C ALA A 572 6.83 -13.89 0.67
N ALA A 573 7.90 -14.69 0.73
CA ALA A 573 8.29 -15.42 1.94
C ALA A 573 8.76 -14.49 3.07
N ASN A 574 9.61 -13.50 2.77
CA ASN A 574 10.10 -12.57 3.77
C ASN A 574 8.97 -11.67 4.32
N TYR A 575 8.09 -11.17 3.47
CA TYR A 575 6.97 -10.37 3.95
C TYR A 575 5.96 -11.23 4.73
N GLY A 576 5.60 -12.41 4.22
CA GLY A 576 4.71 -13.33 4.93
C GLY A 576 5.28 -13.73 6.30
N PHE A 577 6.59 -13.95 6.41
CA PHE A 577 7.27 -14.19 7.68
C PHE A 577 7.15 -13.01 8.66
N GLN A 578 7.33 -11.77 8.19
CA GLN A 578 7.17 -10.57 9.02
C GLN A 578 5.73 -10.41 9.50
N LEU A 579 4.78 -10.67 8.61
CA LEU A 579 3.37 -10.60 8.94
C LEU A 579 3.03 -11.63 10.02
N LEU A 580 3.41 -12.91 9.89
CA LEU A 580 3.21 -13.93 10.93
C LEU A 580 3.77 -13.54 12.31
N ASN A 581 4.76 -12.64 12.35
CA ASN A 581 5.39 -12.10 13.55
C ASN A 581 4.70 -10.83 14.11
N GLY A 582 3.60 -10.38 13.51
CA GLY A 582 2.92 -9.14 13.91
C GLY A 582 3.51 -7.87 13.32
N ASN A 583 4.38 -7.97 12.30
CA ASN A 583 5.00 -6.82 11.66
C ASN A 583 4.42 -6.57 10.27
N LEU A 584 3.44 -5.67 10.19
CA LEU A 584 2.66 -5.36 8.99
C LEU A 584 3.24 -4.21 8.16
N ALA A 585 4.15 -3.43 8.74
CA ALA A 585 4.94 -2.42 8.03
C ALA A 585 6.40 -2.86 8.10
N ALA A 586 6.79 -3.68 7.13
CA ALA A 586 7.99 -4.50 7.21
C ALA A 586 9.14 -3.97 6.36
N ALA A 587 10.24 -3.64 7.03
CA ALA A 587 11.45 -3.17 6.40
C ALA A 587 12.29 -4.35 5.85
N ILE A 588 12.16 -4.66 4.56
CA ILE A 588 12.78 -5.82 3.89
C ILE A 588 13.86 -5.34 2.92
N ASP A 589 15.00 -6.03 2.90
CA ASP A 589 16.08 -5.77 1.97
C ASP A 589 15.77 -6.42 0.61
N ASP A 590 15.80 -5.63 -0.47
CA ASP A 590 15.70 -6.12 -1.83
C ASP A 590 17.12 -6.26 -2.41
N TYR A 591 17.52 -7.52 -2.62
CA TYR A 591 18.87 -7.86 -3.05
C TYR A 591 19.13 -7.54 -4.53
N GLU A 592 18.10 -7.40 -5.37
CA GLU A 592 18.27 -7.08 -6.79
C GLU A 592 18.60 -5.60 -6.98
N VAL A 593 17.84 -4.72 -6.33
CA VAL A 593 18.03 -3.27 -6.47
C VAL A 593 19.00 -2.68 -5.44
N LYS A 594 19.39 -3.49 -4.45
CA LYS A 594 20.31 -3.16 -3.33
C LYS A 594 19.78 -2.02 -2.45
N GLN A 595 18.50 -2.09 -2.12
CA GLN A 595 17.82 -1.09 -1.31
C GLN A 595 16.92 -1.78 -0.30
N ARG A 596 16.56 -1.05 0.75
CA ARG A 596 15.60 -1.51 1.75
C ARG A 596 14.28 -0.81 1.52
N PHE A 597 13.18 -1.54 1.57
CA PHE A 597 11.84 -0.99 1.40
C PHE A 597 11.01 -1.17 2.66
N MET A 598 10.18 -0.19 2.96
CA MET A 598 9.04 -0.36 3.86
C MET A 598 7.90 -1.00 3.06
N ASN A 599 7.60 -2.26 3.33
CA ASN A 599 6.60 -3.04 2.61
C ASN A 599 5.32 -3.16 3.43
N ASP A 600 4.20 -3.30 2.73
CA ASP A 600 2.85 -3.56 3.23
C ASP A 600 2.21 -4.75 2.48
N LEU A 601 0.92 -5.03 2.72
CA LEU A 601 0.23 -6.20 2.14
C LEU A 601 0.21 -6.20 0.62
N ALA A 602 0.25 -5.03 -0.04
CA ALA A 602 0.30 -4.96 -1.49
C ALA A 602 1.53 -5.69 -2.05
N THR A 603 2.65 -5.69 -1.31
CA THR A 603 3.86 -6.46 -1.65
C THR A 603 3.58 -7.96 -1.65
N TYR A 604 2.86 -8.47 -0.65
CA TYR A 604 2.47 -9.88 -0.60
C TYR A 604 1.49 -10.23 -1.72
N ARG A 605 0.48 -9.37 -1.96
CA ARG A 605 -0.54 -9.57 -2.98
C ARG A 605 0.08 -9.72 -4.36
N ILE A 606 0.95 -8.80 -4.77
CA ILE A 606 1.48 -8.81 -6.14
C ILE A 606 2.34 -10.05 -6.41
N PHE A 607 3.27 -10.39 -5.51
CA PHE A 607 4.16 -11.53 -5.73
C PHE A 607 3.44 -12.86 -5.60
N THR A 608 2.48 -12.99 -4.66
CA THR A 608 1.69 -14.22 -4.57
C THR A 608 0.73 -14.39 -5.73
N ALA A 609 0.13 -13.31 -6.24
CA ALA A 609 -0.70 -13.36 -7.45
C ALA A 609 0.11 -13.80 -8.67
N TRP A 610 1.29 -13.21 -8.86
CA TRP A 610 2.17 -13.55 -9.97
C TRP A 610 2.67 -15.00 -9.88
N LEU A 611 3.25 -15.40 -8.75
CA LEU A 611 3.74 -16.78 -8.55
C LEU A 611 2.62 -17.81 -8.71
N TRP A 612 1.43 -17.56 -8.15
CA TRP A 612 0.29 -18.44 -8.35
C TRP A 612 -0.08 -18.57 -9.83
N SER A 613 -0.06 -17.45 -10.59
CA SER A 613 -0.34 -17.47 -12.02
C SER A 613 0.70 -18.28 -12.79
N LEU A 614 2.00 -18.17 -12.45
CA LEU A 614 3.06 -18.95 -13.07
C LEU A 614 2.84 -20.46 -12.86
N MET A 615 2.49 -20.84 -11.63
CA MET A 615 2.34 -22.22 -11.20
C MET A 615 1.09 -22.91 -11.77
N ASN A 616 -0.02 -22.17 -11.87
CA ASN A 616 -1.32 -22.72 -12.25
C ASN A 616 -1.67 -22.50 -13.73
N ARG A 617 -0.79 -21.87 -14.50
CA ARG A 617 -0.96 -21.61 -15.95
C ARG A 617 0.16 -22.19 -16.81
N ASP A 618 0.92 -23.15 -16.29
CA ASP A 618 2.02 -23.81 -17.00
C ASP A 618 3.00 -22.79 -17.63
N ALA A 619 3.26 -21.66 -16.95
CA ALA A 619 4.15 -20.64 -17.45
C ALA A 619 5.57 -21.18 -17.61
N THR A 620 6.25 -20.76 -18.66
CA THR A 620 7.64 -21.16 -18.95
C THR A 620 8.58 -19.98 -18.79
N VAL A 621 9.82 -20.26 -18.37
CA VAL A 621 10.86 -19.24 -18.37
C VAL A 621 11.19 -18.84 -19.81
N THR A 622 11.25 -17.54 -20.03
CA THR A 622 11.44 -16.93 -21.35
C THR A 622 12.90 -16.71 -21.71
N LYS A 623 13.80 -16.75 -20.72
CA LYS A 623 15.25 -16.63 -20.85
C LYS A 623 15.97 -17.69 -20.03
N ASP A 624 17.17 -18.03 -20.47
CA ASP A 624 18.10 -18.84 -19.69
C ASP A 624 18.52 -18.09 -18.43
N GLY A 625 18.78 -18.82 -17.35
CA GLY A 625 19.19 -18.26 -16.08
C GLY A 625 19.47 -19.35 -15.04
N TYR A 626 19.55 -18.94 -13.78
CA TYR A 626 19.86 -19.83 -12.66
C TYR A 626 18.94 -19.57 -11.47
N ILE A 627 18.50 -20.65 -10.81
CA ILE A 627 18.09 -20.57 -9.41
C ILE A 627 19.36 -20.67 -8.56
N LYS A 628 19.52 -19.72 -7.64
CA LYS A 628 20.76 -19.52 -6.89
C LYS A 628 20.64 -20.01 -5.45
N GLY A 629 21.68 -20.63 -4.94
CA GLY A 629 21.86 -20.93 -3.53
C GLY A 629 22.38 -19.72 -2.74
N PRO A 630 22.31 -19.79 -1.40
CA PRO A 630 22.79 -18.72 -0.53
C PRO A 630 24.30 -18.53 -0.60
N LYS A 631 24.74 -17.28 -0.47
CA LYS A 631 26.15 -16.92 -0.34
C LYS A 631 26.27 -15.69 0.55
N LEU A 632 27.22 -15.73 1.49
CA LEU A 632 27.64 -14.54 2.21
C LEU A 632 28.42 -13.62 1.26
N THR A 633 27.89 -12.43 1.04
CA THR A 633 28.49 -11.38 0.21
C THR A 633 28.76 -10.14 1.04
N ARG A 634 29.35 -9.13 0.41
CA ARG A 634 29.49 -7.79 1.01
C ARG A 634 28.15 -7.10 1.31
N ASP A 635 27.05 -7.56 0.70
CA ASP A 635 25.71 -7.00 0.85
C ASP A 635 24.84 -7.87 1.80
N GLY A 636 25.43 -8.87 2.45
CA GLY A 636 24.76 -9.84 3.32
C GLY A 636 24.65 -11.24 2.70
N VAL A 637 23.89 -12.12 3.37
CA VAL A 637 23.54 -13.44 2.82
C VAL A 637 22.43 -13.25 1.78
N ILE A 638 22.74 -13.49 0.51
CA ILE A 638 21.80 -13.32 -0.61
C ILE A 638 21.86 -14.53 -1.55
N PRO A 639 20.82 -14.76 -2.39
CA PRO A 639 20.89 -15.72 -3.49
C PRO A 639 21.95 -15.29 -4.51
N ALA A 640 23.09 -15.99 -4.56
CA ALA A 640 24.21 -15.61 -5.44
C ALA A 640 25.13 -16.75 -5.87
N ASN A 641 24.96 -17.97 -5.36
CA ASN A 641 25.68 -19.13 -5.86
C ASN A 641 24.84 -19.81 -6.96
N ASP A 642 25.31 -19.89 -8.19
CA ASP A 642 24.53 -20.53 -9.26
C ASP A 642 24.42 -22.05 -8.98
N VAL A 643 23.21 -22.56 -8.77
CA VAL A 643 22.98 -23.97 -8.39
C VAL A 643 22.27 -24.74 -9.50
N LEU A 644 21.11 -24.24 -9.95
CA LEU A 644 20.27 -24.94 -10.92
C LEU A 644 20.15 -24.11 -12.19
N LYS A 645 20.81 -24.55 -13.26
CA LYS A 645 20.74 -23.90 -14.59
C LYS A 645 19.43 -24.23 -15.26
N MET A 646 18.71 -23.20 -15.69
CA MET A 646 17.43 -23.31 -16.38
C MET A 646 17.53 -22.77 -17.79
N THR A 647 16.90 -23.46 -18.72
CA THR A 647 16.86 -23.09 -20.13
C THR A 647 15.49 -22.51 -20.47
N ARG A 648 15.45 -21.59 -21.43
CA ARG A 648 14.20 -21.10 -22.01
C ARG A 648 13.25 -22.26 -22.34
N GLY A 649 11.99 -22.14 -21.93
CA GLY A 649 10.95 -23.16 -22.12
C GLY A 649 10.74 -24.10 -20.94
N THR A 650 11.63 -24.09 -19.92
CA THR A 650 11.38 -24.83 -18.66
C THR A 650 10.15 -24.27 -17.96
N LYS A 651 9.23 -25.13 -17.51
CA LYS A 651 8.06 -24.68 -16.75
C LYS A 651 8.46 -24.23 -15.35
N VAL A 652 7.86 -23.15 -14.87
CA VAL A 652 8.09 -22.65 -13.50
C VAL A 652 7.63 -23.68 -12.46
N ARG A 653 6.58 -24.44 -12.77
CA ARG A 653 6.08 -25.50 -11.88
C ARG A 653 7.11 -26.60 -11.62
N ASP A 654 7.92 -26.93 -12.62
CA ASP A 654 8.90 -28.02 -12.54
C ASP A 654 10.07 -27.68 -11.60
N ILE A 655 10.26 -26.40 -11.29
CA ILE A 655 11.41 -25.90 -10.51
C ILE A 655 11.02 -25.46 -9.10
N PHE A 656 9.72 -25.46 -8.79
CA PHE A 656 9.20 -24.85 -7.57
C PHE A 656 9.71 -25.52 -6.30
N GLU A 657 9.81 -26.86 -6.28
CA GLU A 657 10.35 -27.57 -5.12
C GLU A 657 11.81 -27.23 -4.86
N ASP A 658 12.63 -27.09 -5.91
CA ASP A 658 14.04 -26.74 -5.77
C ASP A 658 14.21 -25.28 -5.34
N LEU A 659 13.41 -24.38 -5.89
CA LEU A 659 13.33 -22.99 -5.44
C LEU A 659 12.95 -22.91 -3.95
N TRP A 660 11.93 -23.67 -3.54
CA TRP A 660 11.46 -23.73 -2.16
C TRP A 660 12.57 -24.22 -1.22
N LYS A 661 13.27 -25.31 -1.58
CA LYS A 661 14.40 -25.86 -0.80
C LYS A 661 15.54 -24.84 -0.68
N LEU A 662 15.94 -24.22 -1.79
CA LEU A 662 17.03 -23.24 -1.81
C LEU A 662 16.70 -21.97 -1.03
N HIS A 663 15.44 -21.51 -1.04
CA HIS A 663 15.04 -20.40 -0.19
C HIS A 663 15.07 -20.77 1.30
N PHE A 664 14.72 -22.01 1.63
CA PHE A 664 14.79 -22.50 3.00
C PHE A 664 16.25 -22.63 3.48
N GLU A 665 17.15 -23.13 2.63
CA GLU A 665 18.59 -23.10 2.88
C GLU A 665 19.11 -21.66 3.08
N TRP A 666 18.67 -20.72 2.25
CA TRP A 666 19.00 -19.30 2.42
C TRP A 666 18.54 -18.76 3.77
N THR A 667 17.34 -19.13 4.22
CA THR A 667 16.81 -18.73 5.52
C THR A 667 17.71 -19.21 6.66
N TYR A 668 18.20 -20.46 6.60
CA TYR A 668 19.12 -21.00 7.59
C TYR A 668 20.48 -20.30 7.58
N GLU A 669 21.08 -20.08 6.40
CA GLU A 669 22.36 -19.37 6.31
C GLU A 669 22.23 -17.90 6.76
N PHE A 670 21.09 -17.25 6.51
CA PHE A 670 20.80 -15.91 7.03
C PHE A 670 20.78 -15.88 8.58
N TYR A 671 20.11 -16.84 9.22
CA TYR A 671 20.09 -16.93 10.69
C TYR A 671 21.45 -17.27 11.28
N LYS A 672 22.16 -18.22 10.67
CA LYS A 672 23.52 -18.60 11.07
C LYS A 672 24.48 -17.42 10.99
N GLU A 673 24.42 -16.63 9.93
CA GLU A 673 25.23 -15.43 9.77
C GLU A 673 24.94 -14.41 10.88
N GLN A 674 23.65 -14.16 11.19
CA GLN A 674 23.25 -13.26 12.25
C GLN A 674 23.79 -13.72 13.61
N ASP A 675 23.60 -15.00 13.95
CA ASP A 675 24.06 -15.57 15.23
C ASP A 675 25.58 -15.56 15.33
N MET A 676 26.28 -15.82 14.23
CA MET A 676 27.74 -15.77 14.15
C MET A 676 28.28 -14.36 14.39
N ARG A 677 27.62 -13.32 13.87
CA ARG A 677 28.01 -11.92 14.15
C ARG A 677 27.84 -11.57 15.62
N VAL A 678 26.75 -12.03 16.26
CA VAL A 678 26.55 -11.82 17.69
C VAL A 678 27.64 -12.55 18.48
N ALA A 679 27.94 -13.82 18.13
CA ALA A 679 28.99 -14.59 18.78
C ALA A 679 30.36 -13.91 18.70
N LYS A 680 30.73 -13.39 17.52
CA LYS A 680 31.97 -12.62 17.32
C LYS A 680 32.01 -11.36 18.17
N ARG A 681 30.92 -10.59 18.20
CA ARG A 681 30.84 -9.35 18.98
C ARG A 681 30.92 -9.59 20.49
N ILE A 682 30.30 -10.67 20.98
CA ILE A 682 30.41 -11.09 22.37
C ILE A 682 31.85 -11.51 22.68
N LEU A 683 32.47 -12.30 21.79
CA LEU A 683 33.86 -12.70 21.95
C LEU A 683 34.78 -11.48 22.00
N GLU A 684 34.69 -10.56 21.03
CA GLU A 684 35.49 -9.33 20.96
C GLU A 684 35.33 -8.43 22.18
N SER A 685 34.12 -8.33 22.73
CA SER A 685 33.81 -7.47 23.88
C SER A 685 34.27 -8.06 25.22
N PHE A 686 34.22 -9.39 25.38
CA PHE A 686 34.32 -10.03 26.69
C PHE A 686 35.42 -11.11 26.81
N GLY A 687 36.15 -11.44 25.74
CA GLY A 687 37.19 -12.46 25.80
C GLY A 687 38.22 -12.40 24.66
N LYS A 688 39.30 -13.17 24.79
CA LYS A 688 40.32 -13.37 23.74
C LYS A 688 40.71 -14.85 23.67
N ASN A 689 39.72 -15.72 23.46
CA ASN A 689 39.90 -17.17 23.39
C ASN A 689 39.27 -17.76 22.12
N ASP A 690 39.60 -19.02 21.81
CA ASP A 690 39.11 -19.72 20.61
C ASP A 690 37.75 -20.41 20.84
N LYS A 691 36.81 -19.77 21.54
CA LYS A 691 35.49 -20.34 21.93
C LYS A 691 34.31 -19.91 21.07
N LEU A 692 34.57 -19.44 19.86
CA LEU A 692 33.55 -18.86 18.98
C LEU A 692 32.41 -19.85 18.67
N GLU A 693 32.74 -21.11 18.39
CA GLU A 693 31.75 -22.13 18.02
C GLU A 693 30.83 -22.50 19.20
N GLU A 694 31.39 -22.66 20.41
CA GLU A 694 30.58 -22.92 21.60
C GLU A 694 29.65 -21.75 21.94
N ILE A 695 30.14 -20.51 21.80
CA ILE A 695 29.33 -19.30 21.99
C ILE A 695 28.22 -19.22 20.94
N TYR A 696 28.54 -19.46 19.67
CA TYR A 696 27.56 -19.53 18.59
C TYR A 696 26.46 -20.55 18.88
N ASN A 697 26.79 -21.76 19.32
CA ASN A 697 25.80 -22.80 19.60
C ASN A 697 24.84 -22.41 20.74
N ILE A 698 25.36 -21.72 21.76
CA ILE A 698 24.52 -21.17 22.84
C ILE A 698 23.60 -20.09 22.28
N ILE A 699 24.13 -19.12 21.52
CA ILE A 699 23.36 -18.02 20.94
C ILE A 699 22.28 -18.53 19.98
N SER A 700 22.62 -19.47 19.10
CA SER A 700 21.69 -20.00 18.11
C SER A 700 20.51 -20.71 18.76
N LYS A 701 20.76 -21.45 19.84
CA LYS A 701 19.69 -22.02 20.67
C LYS A 701 18.90 -20.95 21.44
N ALA A 702 19.55 -19.89 21.90
CA ALA A 702 18.85 -18.76 22.53
C ALA A 702 17.91 -18.06 21.54
N TYR A 703 18.24 -18.00 20.25
CA TYR A 703 17.49 -17.23 19.26
C TYR A 703 16.56 -18.06 18.35
N SER A 704 16.50 -19.38 18.52
CA SER A 704 15.84 -20.33 17.60
C SER A 704 14.32 -20.19 17.48
N SER A 705 13.60 -19.88 18.56
CA SER A 705 12.13 -19.97 18.60
C SER A 705 11.49 -18.83 19.39
N GLY A 706 11.56 -17.61 18.87
CA GLY A 706 11.35 -16.40 19.67
C GLY A 706 12.55 -16.24 20.62
N PRO A 707 13.24 -15.09 20.61
CA PRO A 707 14.43 -14.94 21.43
C PRO A 707 14.16 -15.33 22.88
N PHE A 708 15.02 -16.20 23.37
CA PHE A 708 15.10 -16.70 24.73
C PHE A 708 13.96 -17.62 25.21
N ARG A 709 13.16 -18.21 24.30
CA ARG A 709 12.12 -19.18 24.73
C ARG A 709 12.68 -20.55 25.10
N GLU A 710 13.65 -21.08 24.34
CA GLU A 710 14.27 -22.38 24.66
C GLU A 710 15.28 -22.28 25.82
N ILE A 711 16.08 -21.22 25.83
CA ILE A 711 17.01 -20.90 26.91
C ILE A 711 16.92 -19.41 27.23
N SER A 712 16.77 -19.07 28.51
CA SER A 712 16.64 -17.67 28.92
C SER A 712 17.92 -16.86 28.64
N ALA A 713 17.80 -15.52 28.50
CA ALA A 713 18.96 -14.64 28.32
C ALA A 713 19.98 -14.81 29.46
N LYS A 714 19.49 -14.87 30.70
CA LYS A 714 20.28 -15.16 31.90
C LYS A 714 21.03 -16.49 31.83
N GLU A 715 20.36 -17.57 31.42
CA GLU A 715 20.99 -18.89 31.28
C GLU A 715 22.06 -18.89 30.18
N ALA A 716 21.75 -18.30 29.03
CA ALA A 716 22.70 -18.16 27.93
C ALA A 716 23.94 -17.36 28.37
N ALA A 717 23.74 -16.23 29.06
CA ALA A 717 24.80 -15.39 29.58
C ALA A 717 25.66 -16.09 30.64
N GLN A 718 25.07 -16.91 31.51
CA GLN A 718 25.81 -17.72 32.48
C GLN A 718 26.69 -18.77 31.80
N LYS A 719 26.20 -19.42 30.74
CA LYS A 719 26.99 -20.41 29.98
C LYS A 719 28.15 -19.73 29.25
N ILE A 720 27.90 -18.58 28.62
CA ILE A 720 28.94 -17.81 27.91
C ILE A 720 29.95 -17.21 28.90
N GLY A 721 29.50 -16.63 30.02
CA GLY A 721 30.39 -16.06 31.04
C GLY A 721 31.37 -17.10 31.59
N LYS A 722 30.95 -18.36 31.76
CA LYS A 722 31.85 -19.47 32.12
C LYS A 722 32.89 -19.80 31.04
N LEU A 723 32.55 -19.63 29.76
CA LEU A 723 33.49 -19.85 28.66
C LEU A 723 34.51 -18.73 28.52
N LEU A 724 34.13 -17.50 28.87
CA LEU A 724 34.94 -16.29 28.68
C LEU A 724 35.65 -15.81 29.95
N ASP A 725 35.34 -16.38 31.11
CA ASP A 725 35.74 -15.86 32.43
C ASP A 725 35.30 -14.41 32.65
N ALA A 726 34.06 -14.12 32.24
CA ALA A 726 33.48 -12.78 32.23
C ALA A 726 32.16 -12.72 33.02
N THR A 727 31.81 -11.51 33.48
CA THR A 727 30.61 -11.26 34.28
C THR A 727 29.34 -11.51 33.47
N PRO A 728 28.43 -12.42 33.90
CA PRO A 728 27.23 -12.74 33.12
C PRO A 728 26.26 -11.57 32.89
N SER A 729 26.21 -10.57 33.76
CA SER A 729 25.23 -9.47 33.64
C SER A 729 25.46 -8.59 32.42
N GLU A 730 26.72 -8.29 32.08
CA GLU A 730 27.06 -7.46 30.92
C GLU A 730 26.81 -8.23 29.61
N ILE A 731 27.07 -9.54 29.63
CA ILE A 731 26.76 -10.44 28.51
C ILE A 731 25.25 -10.54 28.31
N GLU A 732 24.47 -10.64 29.38
CA GLU A 732 23.00 -10.73 29.31
C GLU A 732 22.40 -9.50 28.63
N GLU A 733 22.83 -8.30 29.03
CA GLU A 733 22.40 -7.05 28.40
C GLU A 733 22.73 -7.01 26.91
N GLU A 734 23.96 -7.38 26.54
CA GLU A 734 24.41 -7.39 25.16
C GLU A 734 23.65 -8.42 24.31
N LEU A 735 23.40 -9.63 24.85
CA LEU A 735 22.59 -10.65 24.18
C LEU A 735 21.16 -10.17 23.94
N ILE A 736 20.55 -9.47 24.89
CA ILE A 736 19.20 -8.91 24.73
C ILE A 736 19.20 -7.82 23.66
N ASN A 737 20.21 -6.94 23.65
CA ASN A 737 20.33 -5.85 22.68
C ASN A 737 20.55 -6.36 21.24
N LEU A 738 21.23 -7.48 21.09
CA LEU A 738 21.56 -8.09 19.79
C LEU A 738 20.55 -9.14 19.31
N ALA A 739 19.57 -9.49 20.14
CA ALA A 739 18.57 -10.51 19.81
C ALA A 739 17.76 -10.14 18.54
N PRO A 740 17.38 -11.14 17.71
CA PRO A 740 16.47 -10.91 16.60
C PRO A 740 15.12 -10.41 17.13
N ARG A 741 14.42 -9.60 16.33
CA ARG A 741 13.12 -9.02 16.73
C ARG A 741 11.93 -9.87 16.30
N PHE A 742 12.17 -11.11 15.91
CA PHE A 742 11.19 -12.00 15.31
C PHE A 742 11.37 -13.43 15.84
N ASP A 743 10.28 -14.17 15.85
CA ASP A 743 10.22 -15.60 16.10
C ASP A 743 10.54 -16.38 14.82
N ARG A 744 11.75 -16.94 14.79
CA ARG A 744 12.25 -17.75 13.65
C ARG A 744 11.47 -19.05 13.45
N SER A 745 10.69 -19.52 14.44
CA SER A 745 9.82 -20.70 14.27
C SER A 745 8.66 -20.46 13.29
N MET A 746 8.39 -19.20 12.92
CA MET A 746 7.42 -18.87 11.88
C MET A 746 7.96 -19.07 10.46
N ALA A 747 9.27 -19.27 10.27
CA ALA A 747 9.84 -19.48 8.94
C ALA A 747 9.36 -20.79 8.28
N PRO A 748 9.38 -21.96 8.95
CA PRO A 748 8.75 -23.17 8.43
C PRO A 748 7.26 -22.98 8.11
N VAL A 749 6.54 -22.20 8.93
CA VAL A 749 5.10 -21.97 8.78
C VAL A 749 4.78 -21.21 7.50
N ILE A 750 5.46 -20.09 7.21
CA ILE A 750 5.23 -19.36 5.95
C ILE A 750 5.60 -20.22 4.73
N MET A 751 6.66 -21.01 4.84
CA MET A 751 7.10 -21.89 3.75
C MET A 751 6.07 -22.98 3.45
N GLU A 752 5.41 -23.53 4.46
CA GLU A 752 4.30 -24.48 4.27
C GLU A 752 3.06 -23.80 3.68
N ILE A 753 2.72 -22.60 4.14
CA ILE A 753 1.59 -21.83 3.58
C ILE A 753 1.80 -21.54 2.10
N LEU A 754 2.98 -21.04 1.70
CA LEU A 754 3.28 -20.73 0.30
C LEU A 754 3.29 -22.00 -0.57
N MET A 755 3.85 -23.11 -0.06
CA MET A 755 3.81 -24.41 -0.74
C MET A 755 2.37 -24.83 -1.05
N LYS A 756 1.49 -24.83 -0.04
CA LYS A 756 0.08 -25.19 -0.22
C LYS A 756 -0.65 -24.19 -1.11
N GLN A 757 -0.44 -22.89 -0.92
CA GLN A 757 -1.09 -21.83 -1.68
C GLN A 757 -0.80 -21.91 -3.17
N PHE A 758 0.46 -22.14 -3.56
CA PHE A 758 0.84 -22.15 -4.97
C PHE A 758 0.52 -23.46 -5.69
N LEU A 759 0.49 -24.59 -4.96
CA LEU A 759 0.05 -25.88 -5.50
C LEU A 759 -1.47 -26.02 -5.58
N TYR A 760 -2.22 -25.21 -4.84
CA TYR A 760 -3.67 -25.27 -4.81
C TYR A 760 -4.29 -24.51 -6.01
N PRO A 761 -5.17 -25.16 -6.81
CA PRO A 761 -5.62 -24.65 -8.11
C PRO A 761 -6.70 -23.56 -8.05
N LYS A 762 -7.22 -23.21 -6.87
CA LYS A 762 -8.19 -22.13 -6.73
C LYS A 762 -7.51 -20.90 -6.13
N TYR A 763 -7.53 -19.80 -6.88
CA TYR A 763 -6.91 -18.55 -6.50
C TYR A 763 -7.60 -17.89 -5.30
N ILE A 764 -6.82 -17.33 -4.37
CA ILE A 764 -7.28 -16.56 -3.22
C ILE A 764 -6.90 -15.09 -3.45
N MET A 765 -7.90 -14.24 -3.62
CA MET A 765 -7.70 -12.79 -3.75
C MET A 765 -7.38 -12.20 -2.37
N ASN A 766 -6.49 -11.20 -2.31
CA ASN A 766 -6.04 -10.61 -1.04
C ASN A 766 -5.52 -11.70 -0.07
N SER A 767 -4.61 -12.53 -0.56
CA SER A 767 -4.08 -13.73 0.13
C SER A 767 -3.46 -13.48 1.52
N GLY A 768 -3.20 -12.22 1.89
CA GLY A 768 -2.89 -11.82 3.27
C GLY A 768 -3.95 -12.28 4.30
N LYS A 769 -5.22 -12.45 3.88
CA LYS A 769 -6.28 -13.05 4.73
C LYS A 769 -5.90 -14.42 5.29
N ILE A 770 -5.17 -15.24 4.53
CA ILE A 770 -4.69 -16.55 4.98
C ILE A 770 -3.82 -16.37 6.23
N LEU A 771 -2.91 -15.40 6.18
CA LEU A 771 -1.98 -15.12 7.27
C LEU A 771 -2.70 -14.51 8.49
N PHE A 772 -3.68 -13.63 8.28
CA PHE A 772 -4.51 -13.08 9.36
C PHE A 772 -5.30 -14.15 10.10
N VAL A 773 -5.81 -15.14 9.37
CA VAL A 773 -6.57 -16.25 9.95
C VAL A 773 -5.65 -17.25 10.66
N LEU A 774 -4.49 -17.57 10.08
CA LEU A 774 -3.62 -18.64 10.61
C LEU A 774 -2.69 -18.19 11.73
N SER A 775 -2.19 -16.95 11.68
CA SER A 775 -1.20 -16.44 12.64
C SER A 775 -1.70 -16.38 14.09
N PRO A 776 -2.96 -16.02 14.40
CA PRO A 776 -3.49 -16.02 15.77
C PRO A 776 -3.66 -17.42 16.37
N LEU A 777 -3.75 -18.47 15.55
CA LEU A 777 -4.04 -19.82 15.99
C LEU A 777 -2.81 -20.49 16.61
N ASP A 778 -3.03 -21.32 17.63
CA ASP A 778 -2.02 -22.23 18.16
C ASP A 778 -1.57 -23.25 17.09
N PRO A 779 -0.38 -23.86 17.22
CA PRO A 779 0.17 -24.74 16.18
C PRO A 779 -0.76 -25.90 15.76
N GLU A 780 -1.46 -26.53 16.70
CA GLU A 780 -2.32 -27.68 16.40
C GLU A 780 -3.56 -27.24 15.61
N ARG A 781 -4.24 -26.19 16.07
CA ARG A 781 -5.41 -25.64 15.38
C ARG A 781 -5.04 -25.03 14.03
N ARG A 782 -3.87 -24.37 13.94
CA ARG A 782 -3.35 -23.78 12.71
C ARG A 782 -3.21 -24.82 11.60
N LEU A 783 -2.62 -25.98 11.90
CA LEU A 783 -2.48 -27.07 10.92
C LEU A 783 -3.85 -27.54 10.40
N LYS A 784 -4.80 -27.79 11.31
CA LYS A 784 -6.16 -28.21 10.94
C LYS A 784 -6.88 -27.19 10.05
N VAL A 785 -6.80 -25.90 10.39
CA VAL A 785 -7.42 -24.82 9.61
C VAL A 785 -6.70 -24.66 8.27
N MET A 786 -5.36 -24.70 8.25
CA MET A 786 -4.56 -24.59 7.03
C MET A 786 -4.90 -25.70 6.03
N ASP A 787 -4.98 -26.96 6.48
CA ASP A 787 -5.39 -28.08 5.61
C ASP A 787 -6.82 -27.92 5.08
N SER A 788 -7.69 -27.27 5.85
CA SER A 788 -9.07 -26.99 5.43
C SER A 788 -9.13 -25.87 4.39
N ILE A 789 -8.35 -24.80 4.55
CA ILE A 789 -8.30 -23.66 3.61
C ILE A 789 -7.94 -24.13 2.18
N PHE A 790 -7.05 -25.12 2.06
CA PHE A 790 -6.60 -25.67 0.79
C PHE A 790 -7.31 -26.99 0.43
N SER A 791 -8.55 -27.17 0.89
CA SER A 791 -9.45 -28.29 0.55
C SER A 791 -10.66 -27.81 -0.25
N PHE A 792 -11.49 -28.74 -0.74
CA PHE A 792 -12.79 -28.41 -1.31
C PHE A 792 -13.83 -28.13 -0.21
N LYS A 793 -14.73 -27.17 -0.44
CA LYS A 793 -15.73 -26.71 0.55
C LYS A 793 -16.62 -27.86 1.02
N GLU A 794 -17.04 -28.72 0.11
CA GLU A 794 -17.93 -29.86 0.36
C GLU A 794 -17.32 -30.83 1.38
N ILE A 795 -16.00 -31.02 1.34
CA ILE A 795 -15.26 -31.87 2.28
C ILE A 795 -15.27 -31.24 3.67
N ILE A 796 -15.10 -29.91 3.76
CA ILE A 796 -15.11 -29.18 5.03
C ILE A 796 -16.51 -29.23 5.63
N GLU A 797 -17.55 -28.97 4.84
CA GLU A 797 -18.94 -29.05 5.28
C GLU A 797 -19.31 -30.44 5.80
N ASP A 798 -18.88 -31.50 5.12
CA ASP A 798 -19.12 -32.87 5.54
C ASP A 798 -18.39 -33.20 6.87
N LYS A 799 -17.13 -32.76 7.03
CA LYS A 799 -16.40 -32.89 8.31
C LYS A 799 -17.06 -32.10 9.44
N VAL A 800 -17.58 -30.91 9.18
CA VAL A 800 -18.33 -30.12 10.18
C VAL A 800 -19.63 -30.83 10.55
N LYS A 801 -20.37 -31.38 9.58
CA LYS A 801 -21.59 -32.17 9.83
C LYS A 801 -21.31 -33.43 10.65
N ARG A 802 -20.16 -34.08 10.44
CA ARG A 802 -19.69 -35.25 11.20
C ARG A 802 -19.12 -34.90 12.59
N GLY A 803 -18.95 -33.61 12.92
CA GLY A 803 -18.35 -33.16 14.17
C GLY A 803 -16.82 -33.34 14.22
N GLU A 804 -16.17 -33.60 13.09
CA GLU A 804 -14.72 -33.73 12.95
C GLU A 804 -14.01 -32.37 12.88
N LEU A 805 -14.73 -31.32 12.45
CA LEU A 805 -14.28 -29.93 12.43
C LEU A 805 -15.30 -29.02 13.09
N ASP A 806 -14.81 -27.99 13.79
CA ASP A 806 -15.66 -26.95 14.34
C ASP A 806 -16.24 -26.05 13.23
N LYS A 807 -17.46 -25.53 13.43
CA LYS A 807 -18.12 -24.66 12.45
C LYS A 807 -17.30 -23.40 12.13
N SER A 808 -16.52 -22.88 13.08
CA SER A 808 -15.66 -21.71 12.83
C SER A 808 -14.65 -21.95 11.70
N VAL A 809 -14.25 -23.20 11.43
CA VAL A 809 -13.35 -23.51 10.31
C VAL A 809 -14.01 -23.22 8.96
N LEU A 810 -15.31 -23.52 8.83
CA LEU A 810 -16.09 -23.20 7.63
C LEU A 810 -16.30 -21.69 7.50
N ASP A 811 -16.58 -20.99 8.61
CA ASP A 811 -16.74 -19.53 8.60
C ASP A 811 -15.43 -18.82 8.17
N LEU A 812 -14.27 -19.32 8.62
CA LEU A 812 -12.95 -18.83 8.20
C LEU A 812 -12.66 -19.14 6.73
N TYR A 813 -13.03 -20.33 6.25
CA TYR A 813 -12.94 -20.68 4.83
C TYR A 813 -13.78 -19.71 4.00
N ASP A 814 -15.02 -19.46 4.40
CA ASP A 814 -15.91 -18.55 3.69
C ASP A 814 -15.40 -17.11 3.70
N TYR A 815 -14.78 -16.64 4.79
CA TYR A 815 -14.10 -15.34 4.84
C TYR A 815 -12.92 -15.22 3.85
N ILE A 816 -12.09 -16.27 3.73
CA ILE A 816 -10.93 -16.29 2.82
C ILE A 816 -11.34 -16.32 1.35
N TYR A 817 -12.41 -17.04 1.02
CA TYR A 817 -12.91 -17.19 -0.34
C TYR A 817 -14.06 -16.24 -0.70
N ASP A 818 -14.36 -15.26 0.16
CA ASP A 818 -15.42 -14.27 -0.06
C ASP A 818 -16.83 -14.89 -0.26
N ASN A 819 -17.15 -15.96 0.50
CA ASN A 819 -18.42 -16.72 0.44
C ASN A 819 -19.32 -16.55 1.69
N TYR A 820 -19.10 -15.51 2.50
CA TYR A 820 -19.65 -15.33 3.86
C TYR A 820 -20.97 -14.53 3.96
#